data_AF-A0AAU3Z2D6-F1
#
_entry.id   AF-A0AAU3Z2D6-F1
#
_cell.length_a   1.000
_cell.length_b   1.000
_cell.length_c   1.000
_cell.angle_alpha   90.00
_cell.angle_beta   90.00
_cell.angle_gamma   90.00
#
_symmetry.space_group_name_H-M   'P 1'
#
loop_
_entity.id
_entity.type
_entity.pdbx_description
1 polymer ?
#
loop_
_entity_poly.entity_id
_entity_poly.type
_entity_poly.pdbx_seq_one_letter_code
_entity_poly.pdbx_strand_id
1 'polypeptide(L)'
;MTTERNESAAKGRLDTVKHAAETPEAEQPWKELGLKEDEYARIREILGRRPTGAELAMYSVMWSEHCSYKSSKVHLKQFGEKVPANDAMLVGIGENAGVVDVGQGYAVTFKVESHNHPSYIEPYQGAATGVGGIVRDILAMGARPVAVVDPLRFGAADHPDTRRVLPGVVAGIGGYGNCLGLPNIGGEVVFDACYQGNPLVNAGCIGVMKHEDIHLAKASGTGNKVILYGARTGGDGIGGVSVLASETFESTGPAKRPAVQVGDPFQEKLLIECTLEIFKEKLVAGIQDLGGAGLSCATSELASAGSGGMRVELDTVPLRDSSLSPEEILMSESQERMCAIVEPQHVERFMEICEKWDVIATDIGEVTEGSQLEIFWHGEQIVDVPPRSVAHEGPTYNRPYARPDWQDALQADDANKLPRPATPAELREQVLKLVASPNQASKAWITDQYDRFVQGNTVLAMPEDAGMVRIDEESNLGVTMATDGNGRFAKLDPYAGAQLALAEAYRNVATTGAKPLAISDCLNFGSPEDPAVMWQFAEATRGLADGCLELGTPVTGGNVSLYNQTGDAAIHPTPVVAVLGVIDDVNRRTPMAFAEEGQLLYLLGDTREELGGSAWSQVVHDHLGGVPPRVDLGREKLLAEILISASRDGMIDAAHDLSDGGLIQAVTESCLRGGKGARLIVPDGLSAFTFLFSESAGRAVVSIPRSEELRFNDMCGARGLPVTRIGVVDGEEIEVQGEFSIALSELRSAHEATVPALFA
;
A
#
# COMPACT_ATOMS: atom_id res chain seq x y z
N MET A 1 -11.83 -30.84 -48.02
CA MET A 1 -13.27 -31.15 -48.07
C MET A 1 -13.93 -30.30 -47.01
N THR A 2 -14.89 -29.51 -47.47
CA THR A 2 -15.63 -28.44 -46.82
C THR A 2 -16.39 -28.94 -45.59
N THR A 3 -16.02 -28.47 -44.41
CA THR A 3 -16.89 -28.47 -43.23
C THR A 3 -17.62 -27.14 -43.22
N GLU A 4 -18.90 -27.20 -43.57
CA GLU A 4 -19.88 -26.14 -43.42
C GLU A 4 -19.81 -25.61 -41.98
N ARG A 5 -19.44 -24.34 -41.88
CA ARG A 5 -19.77 -23.52 -40.72
C ARG A 5 -21.28 -23.48 -40.64
N ASN A 6 -21.84 -24.15 -39.64
CA ASN A 6 -23.23 -23.98 -39.23
C ASN A 6 -23.39 -22.55 -38.68
N GLU A 7 -23.63 -21.59 -39.57
CA GLU A 7 -24.01 -20.20 -39.29
C GLU A 7 -25.47 -20.09 -38.79
N SER A 8 -25.93 -21.03 -37.96
CA SER A 8 -27.34 -21.13 -37.58
C SER A 8 -27.55 -21.84 -36.22
N ALA A 9 -26.98 -21.29 -35.16
CA ALA A 9 -27.44 -21.54 -33.79
C ALA A 9 -27.22 -20.29 -32.91
N ALA A 10 -28.33 -19.61 -32.62
CA ALA A 10 -28.51 -18.56 -31.61
C ALA A 10 -27.71 -17.25 -31.76
N LYS A 11 -28.38 -16.20 -32.28
CA LYS A 11 -28.35 -14.93 -31.53
C LYS A 11 -28.91 -15.29 -30.15
N GLY A 12 -28.02 -15.42 -29.16
CA GLY A 12 -28.35 -15.89 -27.82
C GLY A 12 -29.57 -15.16 -27.30
N ARG A 13 -30.59 -15.90 -26.88
CA ARG A 13 -31.72 -15.32 -26.15
C ARG A 13 -31.13 -14.70 -24.88
N LEU A 14 -31.36 -13.40 -24.67
CA LEU A 14 -30.96 -12.69 -23.44
C LEU A 14 -31.41 -13.49 -22.22
N ASP A 15 -30.51 -13.72 -21.27
CA ASP A 15 -30.82 -14.51 -20.07
C ASP A 15 -31.48 -13.62 -19.01
N THR A 16 -32.80 -13.43 -19.15
CA THR A 16 -33.59 -12.58 -18.25
C THR A 16 -33.96 -13.29 -16.96
N VAL A 17 -34.33 -12.54 -15.92
CA VAL A 17 -34.82 -13.07 -14.63
C VAL A 17 -35.98 -14.06 -14.84
N LYS A 18 -36.90 -13.72 -15.75
CA LYS A 18 -38.02 -14.59 -16.13
C LYS A 18 -37.52 -15.87 -16.82
N HIS A 19 -36.57 -15.76 -17.74
CA HIS A 19 -36.02 -16.93 -18.43
C HIS A 19 -35.29 -17.88 -17.47
N ALA A 20 -34.57 -17.32 -16.50
CA ALA A 20 -33.88 -18.07 -15.46
C ALA A 20 -34.86 -18.87 -14.58
N ALA A 21 -36.00 -18.30 -14.23
CA ALA A 21 -37.06 -19.01 -13.51
C ALA A 21 -37.69 -20.16 -14.33
N GLU A 22 -37.77 -20.01 -15.65
CA GLU A 22 -38.35 -21.01 -16.56
C GLU A 22 -37.36 -22.14 -16.93
N THR A 23 -36.06 -21.95 -16.69
CA THR A 23 -35.00 -22.90 -17.08
C THR A 23 -34.06 -23.28 -15.92
N PRO A 24 -34.58 -23.87 -14.83
CA PRO A 24 -33.80 -24.13 -13.61
C PRO A 24 -32.61 -25.09 -13.80
N GLU A 25 -32.66 -25.94 -14.83
CA GLU A 25 -31.65 -26.96 -15.13
C GLU A 25 -30.65 -26.53 -16.23
N ALA A 26 -30.70 -25.28 -16.69
CA ALA A 26 -29.73 -24.79 -17.68
C ALA A 26 -28.32 -24.75 -17.06
N GLU A 27 -27.34 -25.34 -17.76
CA GLU A 27 -25.95 -25.31 -17.35
C GLU A 27 -25.37 -23.88 -17.44
N GLN A 28 -24.53 -23.52 -16.47
CA GLN A 28 -23.92 -22.19 -16.37
C GLN A 28 -22.42 -22.30 -16.06
N PRO A 29 -21.57 -21.38 -16.57
CA PRO A 29 -20.12 -21.47 -16.47
C PRO A 29 -19.59 -20.92 -15.13
N TRP A 30 -20.16 -21.33 -14.01
CA TRP A 30 -19.80 -20.79 -12.69
C TRP A 30 -18.37 -21.16 -12.26
N LYS A 31 -17.86 -22.34 -12.68
CA LYS A 31 -16.48 -22.75 -12.40
C LYS A 31 -15.48 -21.88 -13.14
N GLU A 32 -15.75 -21.60 -14.40
CA GLU A 32 -14.89 -20.79 -15.26
C GLU A 32 -14.81 -19.33 -14.78
N LEU A 33 -15.83 -18.86 -14.06
CA LEU A 33 -15.87 -17.53 -13.45
C LEU A 33 -15.17 -17.46 -12.08
N GLY A 34 -14.80 -18.61 -11.49
CA GLY A 34 -14.05 -18.69 -10.23
C GLY A 34 -14.88 -19.03 -8.99
N LEU A 35 -16.15 -19.41 -9.14
CA LEU A 35 -17.01 -19.84 -8.03
C LEU A 35 -16.80 -21.30 -7.67
N LYS A 36 -16.95 -21.61 -6.38
CA LYS A 36 -17.04 -22.99 -5.87
C LYS A 36 -18.47 -23.54 -5.97
N GLU A 37 -18.61 -24.86 -5.90
CA GLU A 37 -19.91 -25.54 -6.03
C GLU A 37 -20.90 -25.13 -4.93
N ASP A 38 -20.41 -25.00 -3.69
CA ASP A 38 -21.17 -24.54 -2.55
C ASP A 38 -21.53 -23.05 -2.65
N GLU A 39 -20.63 -22.22 -3.17
CA GLU A 39 -20.90 -20.81 -3.47
C GLU A 39 -22.04 -20.68 -4.51
N TYR A 40 -21.97 -21.43 -5.62
CA TYR A 40 -23.04 -21.45 -6.63
C TYR A 40 -24.37 -21.98 -6.09
N ALA A 41 -24.35 -23.05 -5.30
CA ALA A 41 -25.55 -23.58 -4.66
C ALA A 41 -26.20 -22.53 -3.73
N ARG A 42 -25.39 -21.81 -2.94
CA ARG A 42 -25.87 -20.74 -2.06
C ARG A 42 -26.48 -19.58 -2.84
N ILE A 43 -25.91 -19.19 -3.97
CA ILE A 43 -26.50 -18.17 -4.86
C ILE A 43 -27.89 -18.61 -5.31
N ARG A 44 -28.05 -19.88 -5.72
CA ARG A 44 -29.37 -20.41 -6.11
C ARG A 44 -30.39 -20.38 -4.96
N GLU A 45 -29.95 -20.69 -3.74
CA GLU A 45 -30.79 -20.62 -2.54
C GLU A 45 -31.24 -19.19 -2.25
N ILE A 46 -30.32 -18.21 -2.32
CA ILE A 46 -30.61 -16.78 -2.10
C ILE A 46 -31.65 -16.29 -3.10
N LEU A 47 -31.50 -16.64 -4.38
CA LEU A 47 -32.38 -16.16 -5.45
C LEU A 47 -33.68 -16.97 -5.57
N GLY A 48 -33.73 -18.19 -5.01
CA GLY A 48 -34.86 -19.12 -5.19
C GLY A 48 -34.99 -19.67 -6.62
N ARG A 49 -33.99 -19.44 -7.46
CA ARG A 49 -33.88 -19.87 -8.88
C ARG A 49 -32.40 -19.93 -9.26
N ARG A 50 -32.09 -20.40 -10.48
CA ARG A 50 -30.74 -20.15 -11.02
C ARG A 50 -30.50 -18.65 -11.24
N PRO A 51 -29.27 -18.13 -11.05
CA PRO A 51 -28.94 -16.76 -11.45
C PRO A 51 -29.07 -16.59 -12.96
N THR A 52 -29.26 -15.36 -13.43
CA THR A 52 -29.00 -14.99 -14.83
C THR A 52 -27.49 -14.98 -15.12
N GLY A 53 -27.09 -14.84 -16.39
CA GLY A 53 -25.69 -14.57 -16.75
C GLY A 53 -25.12 -13.35 -16.01
N ALA A 54 -25.85 -12.22 -16.04
CA ALA A 54 -25.50 -10.99 -15.36
C ALA A 54 -25.38 -11.14 -13.83
N GLU A 55 -26.33 -11.82 -13.19
CA GLU A 55 -26.28 -12.05 -11.74
C GLU A 55 -25.13 -12.97 -11.36
N LEU A 56 -24.89 -14.03 -12.14
CA LEU A 56 -23.78 -14.94 -11.90
C LEU A 56 -22.44 -14.21 -12.03
N ALA A 57 -22.30 -13.36 -13.04
CA ALA A 57 -21.15 -12.47 -13.20
C ALA A 57 -20.94 -11.57 -11.97
N MET A 58 -21.98 -10.86 -11.53
CA MET A 58 -21.94 -9.99 -10.35
C MET A 58 -21.52 -10.74 -9.08
N TYR A 59 -22.16 -11.88 -8.78
CA TYR A 59 -21.78 -12.69 -7.62
C TYR A 59 -20.36 -13.21 -7.73
N SER A 60 -19.92 -13.60 -8.92
CA SER A 60 -18.58 -14.16 -9.12
C SER A 60 -17.47 -13.16 -8.82
N VAL A 61 -17.64 -11.90 -9.22
CA VAL A 61 -16.64 -10.86 -8.93
C VAL A 61 -16.74 -10.38 -7.48
N MET A 62 -17.95 -10.19 -6.95
CA MET A 62 -18.14 -9.68 -5.59
C MET A 62 -17.80 -10.72 -4.50
N TRP A 63 -17.93 -12.02 -4.79
CA TRP A 63 -17.53 -13.11 -3.88
C TRP A 63 -16.12 -13.65 -4.14
N SER A 64 -15.34 -12.97 -5.01
CA SER A 64 -13.92 -13.23 -5.19
C SER A 64 -13.12 -12.98 -3.90
N GLU A 65 -11.91 -13.54 -3.79
CA GLU A 65 -11.06 -13.24 -2.62
C GLU A 65 -10.76 -11.73 -2.52
N HIS A 66 -10.52 -11.07 -3.66
CA HIS A 66 -10.18 -9.66 -3.76
C HIS A 66 -11.28 -8.73 -3.22
N CYS A 67 -12.54 -8.95 -3.60
CA CYS A 67 -13.64 -8.09 -3.15
C CYS A 67 -14.19 -8.50 -1.78
N SER A 68 -14.31 -9.81 -1.51
CA SER A 68 -15.02 -10.28 -0.31
C SER A 68 -14.13 -10.47 0.91
N TYR A 69 -12.81 -10.59 0.72
CA TYR A 69 -11.84 -10.91 1.77
C TYR A 69 -12.19 -12.23 2.48
N LYS A 70 -12.77 -13.19 1.77
CA LYS A 70 -13.42 -14.37 2.36
C LYS A 70 -12.50 -15.24 3.23
N SER A 71 -11.19 -15.25 2.98
CA SER A 71 -10.22 -16.01 3.77
C SER A 71 -9.55 -15.16 4.85
N SER A 72 -9.50 -13.83 4.70
CA SER A 72 -8.80 -12.92 5.62
C SER A 72 -9.72 -12.26 6.65
N LYS A 73 -11.00 -12.03 6.31
CA LYS A 73 -11.98 -11.28 7.12
C LYS A 73 -12.09 -11.74 8.58
N VAL A 74 -11.92 -13.04 8.86
CA VAL A 74 -11.97 -13.57 10.24
C VAL A 74 -10.79 -13.11 11.10
N HIS A 75 -9.63 -12.87 10.50
CA HIS A 75 -8.43 -12.40 11.18
C HIS A 75 -8.41 -10.87 11.29
N LEU A 76 -8.85 -10.16 10.25
CA LEU A 76 -8.89 -8.69 10.21
C LEU A 76 -9.82 -8.09 11.27
N LYS A 77 -10.81 -8.83 11.75
CA LYS A 77 -11.68 -8.41 12.88
C LYS A 77 -10.90 -7.94 14.10
N GLN A 78 -9.69 -8.45 14.32
CA GLN A 78 -8.84 -8.04 15.42
C GLN A 78 -8.51 -6.55 15.39
N PHE A 79 -8.41 -5.91 14.22
CA PHE A 79 -8.17 -4.47 14.13
C PHE A 79 -9.35 -3.64 14.67
N GLY A 80 -10.59 -4.13 14.49
CA GLY A 80 -11.78 -3.52 15.08
C GLY A 80 -12.01 -3.88 16.55
N GLU A 81 -11.51 -5.04 17.00
CA GLU A 81 -11.62 -5.49 18.40
C GLU A 81 -10.55 -4.88 19.31
N LYS A 82 -9.36 -4.59 18.76
CA LYS A 82 -8.18 -4.05 19.46
C LYS A 82 -7.91 -2.60 19.07
N VAL A 83 -8.95 -1.78 18.93
CA VAL A 83 -8.78 -0.36 18.60
C VAL A 83 -8.14 0.37 19.79
N PRO A 84 -6.96 0.99 19.63
CA PRO A 84 -6.37 1.79 20.70
C PRO A 84 -7.24 3.00 21.01
N ALA A 85 -7.20 3.47 22.26
CA ALA A 85 -7.81 4.75 22.61
C ALA A 85 -7.05 5.88 21.90
N ASN A 86 -7.65 6.45 20.86
CA ASN A 86 -7.09 7.56 20.09
C ASN A 86 -8.19 8.55 19.72
N ASP A 87 -7.95 9.83 19.99
CA ASP A 87 -8.90 10.92 19.69
C ASP A 87 -8.80 11.40 18.23
N ALA A 88 -7.80 10.94 17.46
CA ALA A 88 -7.56 11.38 16.09
C ALA A 88 -8.48 10.70 15.07
N MET A 89 -9.07 9.54 15.33
CA MET A 89 -9.86 8.83 14.31
C MET A 89 -11.26 9.45 14.16
N LEU A 90 -11.54 10.01 12.99
CA LEU A 90 -12.84 10.60 12.64
C LEU A 90 -13.75 9.58 11.92
N VAL A 91 -13.16 8.78 11.03
CA VAL A 91 -13.82 7.71 10.29
C VAL A 91 -12.91 6.49 10.30
N GLY A 92 -13.42 5.35 10.77
CA GLY A 92 -12.66 4.09 10.88
C GLY A 92 -12.95 3.11 9.75
N ILE A 93 -12.57 1.85 9.96
CA ILE A 93 -12.71 0.74 9.01
C ILE A 93 -14.18 0.59 8.55
N GLY A 94 -14.40 0.50 7.24
CA GLY A 94 -15.71 0.22 6.63
C GLY A 94 -16.13 1.19 5.52
N GLU A 95 -15.44 2.33 5.38
CA GLU A 95 -15.52 3.24 4.22
C GLU A 95 -14.31 3.03 3.30
N ASN A 96 -14.27 3.68 2.14
CA ASN A 96 -13.22 3.47 1.11
C ASN A 96 -11.80 3.75 1.65
N ALA A 97 -11.65 4.73 2.53
CA ALA A 97 -10.43 5.00 3.28
C ALA A 97 -10.75 5.67 4.64
N GLY A 98 -9.96 5.36 5.68
CA GLY A 98 -10.19 5.94 7.00
C GLY A 98 -9.65 7.37 7.11
N VAL A 99 -10.27 8.16 8.00
CA VAL A 99 -10.03 9.61 8.13
C VAL A 99 -9.55 9.94 9.54
N VAL A 100 -8.48 10.73 9.64
CA VAL A 100 -7.90 11.18 10.90
C VAL A 100 -7.81 12.70 11.00
N ASP A 101 -8.00 13.22 12.21
CA ASP A 101 -7.77 14.60 12.58
C ASP A 101 -6.27 14.87 12.72
N VAL A 102 -5.79 15.89 11.99
CA VAL A 102 -4.40 16.36 12.04
C VAL A 102 -4.30 17.74 12.69
N GLY A 103 -5.39 18.22 13.29
CA GLY A 103 -5.47 19.49 13.99
C GLY A 103 -5.86 20.67 13.08
N GLN A 104 -6.11 21.81 13.71
CA GLN A 104 -6.43 23.07 13.01
C GLN A 104 -7.63 22.99 12.05
N GLY A 105 -8.58 22.09 12.33
CA GLY A 105 -9.77 21.85 11.50
C GLY A 105 -9.50 21.08 10.20
N TYR A 106 -8.30 20.51 10.04
CA TYR A 106 -7.94 19.64 8.93
C TYR A 106 -8.13 18.16 9.28
N ALA A 107 -8.55 17.40 8.29
CA ALA A 107 -8.56 15.96 8.30
C ALA A 107 -7.73 15.41 7.14
N VAL A 108 -7.15 14.24 7.35
CA VAL A 108 -6.41 13.49 6.32
C VAL A 108 -6.98 12.10 6.19
N THR A 109 -7.11 11.66 4.95
CA THR A 109 -7.35 10.27 4.59
C THR A 109 -6.12 9.73 3.87
N PHE A 110 -5.81 8.47 4.10
CA PHE A 110 -4.69 7.81 3.44
C PHE A 110 -4.97 6.31 3.40
N LYS A 111 -4.45 5.66 2.36
CA LYS A 111 -4.62 4.22 2.12
C LYS A 111 -3.45 3.73 1.29
N VAL A 112 -3.11 2.45 1.45
CA VAL A 112 -2.19 1.72 0.57
C VAL A 112 -2.90 0.51 -0.01
N GLU A 113 -2.78 0.34 -1.31
CA GLU A 113 -3.32 -0.80 -2.07
C GLU A 113 -2.23 -1.55 -2.83
N SER A 114 -2.60 -2.69 -3.42
CA SER A 114 -1.71 -3.52 -4.24
C SER A 114 -2.25 -3.69 -5.65
N HIS A 115 -1.36 -3.72 -6.64
CA HIS A 115 -1.67 -4.05 -8.02
C HIS A 115 -0.68 -5.08 -8.59
N ASN A 116 -0.40 -6.12 -7.80
CA ASN A 116 0.68 -7.10 -8.00
C ASN A 116 0.55 -7.90 -9.31
N HIS A 117 -0.50 -8.72 -9.45
CA HIS A 117 -0.67 -9.60 -10.61
C HIS A 117 -0.75 -8.82 -11.93
N PRO A 118 -1.53 -7.71 -12.03
CA PRO A 118 -1.54 -6.93 -13.26
C PRO A 118 -0.17 -6.33 -13.57
N SER A 119 0.57 -5.82 -12.57
CA SER A 119 1.93 -5.30 -12.77
C SER A 119 2.96 -6.35 -13.19
N TYR A 120 2.73 -7.63 -12.90
CA TYR A 120 3.62 -8.69 -13.39
C TYR A 120 3.44 -8.96 -14.90
N ILE A 121 2.18 -8.98 -15.35
CA ILE A 121 1.78 -9.25 -16.74
C ILE A 121 1.99 -8.02 -17.63
N GLU A 122 1.41 -6.93 -17.15
CA GLU A 122 1.24 -5.54 -17.59
C GLU A 122 2.08 -4.46 -16.91
N PRO A 123 3.43 -4.44 -16.88
CA PRO A 123 4.14 -3.64 -15.86
C PRO A 123 3.84 -2.14 -15.85
N TYR A 124 3.70 -1.53 -17.02
CA TYR A 124 3.40 -0.10 -17.09
C TYR A 124 1.97 0.18 -16.65
N GLN A 125 1.01 -0.51 -17.26
CA GLN A 125 -0.39 -0.25 -17.02
C GLN A 125 -0.82 -0.70 -15.63
N GLY A 126 -0.38 -1.87 -15.18
CA GLY A 126 -0.70 -2.36 -13.84
C GLY A 126 -0.24 -1.42 -12.73
N ALA A 127 0.93 -0.79 -12.89
CA ALA A 127 1.41 0.18 -11.92
C ALA A 127 0.68 1.53 -12.04
N ALA A 128 0.44 2.00 -13.27
CA ALA A 128 -0.29 3.24 -13.53
C ALA A 128 -1.74 3.20 -12.99
N THR A 129 -2.48 2.11 -13.25
CA THR A 129 -3.84 1.93 -12.73
C THR A 129 -3.88 1.69 -11.23
N GLY A 130 -2.82 1.13 -10.65
CA GLY A 130 -2.64 1.06 -9.20
C GLY A 130 -2.59 2.46 -8.55
N VAL A 131 -1.84 3.40 -9.14
CA VAL A 131 -1.83 4.81 -8.70
C VAL A 131 -3.18 5.48 -8.92
N GLY A 132 -3.82 5.26 -10.07
CA GLY A 132 -5.14 5.83 -10.36
C GLY A 132 -6.23 5.34 -9.41
N GLY A 133 -6.26 4.05 -9.10
CA GLY A 133 -7.21 3.45 -8.15
C GLY A 133 -7.11 4.08 -6.76
N ILE A 134 -5.91 4.12 -6.19
CA ILE A 134 -5.73 4.67 -4.84
C ILE A 134 -6.03 6.17 -4.76
N VAL A 135 -5.83 6.91 -5.86
CA VAL A 135 -6.23 8.32 -5.95
C VAL A 135 -7.75 8.48 -5.91
N ARG A 136 -8.51 7.59 -6.56
CA ARG A 136 -9.98 7.61 -6.55
C ARG A 136 -10.56 7.25 -5.20
N ASP A 137 -9.99 6.27 -4.49
CA ASP A 137 -10.40 5.95 -3.12
C ASP A 137 -10.36 7.17 -2.21
N ILE A 138 -9.26 7.92 -2.30
CA ILE A 138 -9.02 9.14 -1.52
C ILE A 138 -10.01 10.24 -1.92
N LEU A 139 -10.25 10.40 -3.22
CA LEU A 139 -11.20 11.37 -3.75
C LEU A 139 -12.64 11.08 -3.29
N ALA A 140 -13.05 9.80 -3.26
CA ALA A 140 -14.39 9.39 -2.84
C ALA A 140 -14.72 9.80 -1.39
N MET A 141 -13.70 9.95 -0.53
CA MET A 141 -13.87 10.44 0.84
C MET A 141 -14.05 11.97 0.97
N GLY A 142 -14.03 12.72 -0.15
CA GLY A 142 -14.07 14.18 -0.14
C GLY A 142 -12.71 14.85 -0.11
N ALA A 143 -11.62 14.08 -0.13
CA ALA A 143 -10.28 14.60 0.04
C ALA A 143 -9.61 14.97 -1.28
N ARG A 144 -8.84 16.06 -1.27
CA ARG A 144 -7.93 16.36 -2.39
C ARG A 144 -6.67 15.51 -2.24
N PRO A 145 -6.32 14.65 -3.21
CA PRO A 145 -5.02 13.97 -3.24
C PRO A 145 -3.88 14.99 -3.27
N VAL A 146 -2.87 14.83 -2.42
CA VAL A 146 -1.72 15.75 -2.31
C VAL A 146 -0.36 15.09 -2.46
N ALA A 147 -0.25 13.78 -2.29
CA ALA A 147 1.01 13.04 -2.44
C ALA A 147 0.76 11.53 -2.60
N VAL A 148 1.73 10.84 -3.21
CA VAL A 148 1.76 9.37 -3.35
C VAL A 148 3.05 8.76 -2.81
N VAL A 149 3.02 7.47 -2.51
CA VAL A 149 4.19 6.65 -2.13
C VAL A 149 4.08 5.25 -2.75
N ASP A 150 5.21 4.59 -3.04
CA ASP A 150 5.18 3.24 -3.64
C ASP A 150 6.10 2.23 -2.91
N PRO A 151 5.52 1.31 -2.13
CA PRO A 151 6.25 0.19 -1.57
C PRO A 151 6.40 -0.96 -2.59
N LEU A 152 7.61 -1.14 -3.15
CA LEU A 152 7.88 -2.05 -4.27
C LEU A 152 8.78 -3.24 -3.89
N ARG A 153 8.45 -4.43 -4.37
CA ARG A 153 9.29 -5.64 -4.23
C ARG A 153 9.43 -6.36 -5.55
N PHE A 154 10.66 -6.68 -5.92
CA PHE A 154 10.99 -7.36 -7.17
C PHE A 154 11.85 -8.58 -6.91
N GLY A 155 11.99 -9.41 -7.95
CA GLY A 155 12.93 -10.53 -7.99
C GLY A 155 14.38 -10.12 -7.76
N ALA A 156 15.31 -11.06 -7.96
CA ALA A 156 16.74 -10.73 -7.91
C ALA A 156 17.07 -9.60 -8.90
N ALA A 157 17.85 -8.61 -8.44
CA ALA A 157 18.04 -7.35 -9.15
C ALA A 157 18.73 -7.50 -10.52
N ASP A 158 19.58 -8.51 -10.66
CA ASP A 158 20.30 -8.84 -11.89
C ASP A 158 19.53 -9.79 -12.82
N HIS A 159 18.39 -10.34 -12.37
CA HIS A 159 17.61 -11.31 -13.14
C HIS A 159 17.00 -10.67 -14.39
N PRO A 160 17.00 -11.37 -15.55
CA PRO A 160 16.45 -10.83 -16.81
C PRO A 160 14.99 -10.39 -16.71
N ASP A 161 14.17 -11.09 -15.93
CA ASP A 161 12.76 -10.74 -15.77
C ASP A 161 12.56 -9.48 -14.91
N THR A 162 13.42 -9.25 -13.92
CA THR A 162 13.42 -8.00 -13.15
C THR A 162 13.73 -6.79 -14.05
N ARG A 163 14.64 -6.96 -15.04
CA ARG A 163 14.92 -5.94 -16.08
C ARG A 163 13.74 -5.66 -17.01
N ARG A 164 12.75 -6.57 -17.09
CA ARG A 164 11.49 -6.35 -17.81
C ARG A 164 10.47 -5.62 -16.94
N VAL A 165 10.26 -6.11 -15.71
CA VAL A 165 9.17 -5.66 -14.83
C VAL A 165 9.46 -4.29 -14.23
N LEU A 166 10.62 -4.11 -13.59
CA LEU A 166 10.91 -2.91 -12.81
C LEU A 166 10.84 -1.63 -13.66
N PRO A 167 11.50 -1.52 -14.84
CA PRO A 167 11.42 -0.29 -15.63
C PRO A 167 10.00 0.05 -16.08
N GLY A 168 9.18 -0.95 -16.38
CA GLY A 168 7.79 -0.74 -16.75
C GLY A 168 6.96 -0.20 -15.58
N VAL A 169 7.10 -0.79 -14.39
CA VAL A 169 6.44 -0.32 -13.16
C VAL A 169 6.84 1.12 -12.83
N VAL A 170 8.14 1.44 -12.86
CA VAL A 170 8.64 2.79 -12.59
C VAL A 170 8.09 3.80 -13.60
N ALA A 171 8.09 3.45 -14.89
CA ALA A 171 7.52 4.31 -15.92
C ALA A 171 6.00 4.49 -15.78
N GLY A 172 5.27 3.46 -15.32
CA GLY A 172 3.83 3.52 -15.07
C GLY A 172 3.46 4.45 -13.92
N ILE A 173 4.13 4.28 -12.77
CA ILE A 173 3.97 5.15 -11.59
C ILE A 173 4.26 6.60 -11.95
N GLY A 174 5.43 6.86 -12.55
CA GLY A 174 5.82 8.20 -12.94
C GLY A 174 4.89 8.78 -14.01
N GLY A 175 4.49 7.97 -14.99
CA GLY A 175 3.56 8.37 -16.04
C GLY A 175 2.21 8.84 -15.50
N TYR A 176 1.67 8.16 -14.50
CA TYR A 176 0.37 8.51 -13.93
C TYR A 176 0.46 9.65 -12.90
N GLY A 177 1.33 9.51 -11.88
CA GLY A 177 1.49 10.49 -10.80
C GLY A 177 1.94 11.87 -11.29
N ASN A 178 2.90 11.93 -12.22
CA ASN A 178 3.39 13.19 -12.77
C ASN A 178 2.31 13.90 -13.60
N CYS A 179 1.51 13.15 -14.37
CA CYS A 179 0.41 13.72 -15.16
C CYS A 179 -0.73 14.26 -14.29
N LEU A 180 -1.02 13.61 -13.17
CA LEU A 180 -1.96 14.13 -12.16
C LEU A 180 -1.46 15.39 -11.44
N GLY A 181 -0.15 15.59 -11.42
CA GLY A 181 0.50 16.62 -10.62
C GLY A 181 0.50 16.28 -9.14
N LEU A 182 0.79 15.02 -8.81
CA LEU A 182 1.01 14.55 -7.44
C LEU A 182 2.50 14.24 -7.24
N PRO A 183 3.13 14.82 -6.21
CA PRO A 183 4.50 14.47 -5.88
C PRO A 183 4.55 13.06 -5.28
N ASN A 184 5.55 12.30 -5.69
CA ASN A 184 5.91 11.06 -5.03
C ASN A 184 6.92 11.36 -3.93
N ILE A 185 6.55 11.11 -2.67
CA ILE A 185 7.28 11.60 -1.50
C ILE A 185 7.99 10.51 -0.70
N GLY A 186 7.68 9.24 -0.92
CA GLY A 186 8.25 8.12 -0.20
C GLY A 186 7.94 6.77 -0.83
N GLY A 187 8.42 5.70 -0.22
CA GLY A 187 8.23 4.33 -0.72
C GLY A 187 9.42 3.46 -0.37
N GLU A 188 9.40 2.22 -0.87
CA GLU A 188 10.44 1.22 -0.63
C GLU A 188 10.77 0.50 -1.92
N VAL A 189 11.99 0.00 -2.04
CA VAL A 189 12.35 -0.91 -3.14
C VAL A 189 13.23 -2.02 -2.60
N VAL A 190 12.70 -3.24 -2.58
CA VAL A 190 13.41 -4.44 -2.14
C VAL A 190 13.55 -5.44 -3.28
N PHE A 191 14.73 -6.02 -3.41
CA PHE A 191 15.05 -7.10 -4.34
C PHE A 191 15.28 -8.39 -3.55
N ASP A 192 14.51 -9.43 -3.87
CA ASP A 192 14.71 -10.79 -3.37
C ASP A 192 14.15 -11.81 -4.36
N ALA A 193 14.85 -12.92 -4.57
CA ALA A 193 14.46 -13.94 -5.53
C ALA A 193 13.07 -14.55 -5.24
N CYS A 194 12.57 -14.49 -3.99
CA CYS A 194 11.23 -14.98 -3.66
C CYS A 194 10.10 -14.22 -4.38
N TYR A 195 10.33 -13.00 -4.87
CA TYR A 195 9.35 -12.20 -5.61
C TYR A 195 9.44 -12.35 -7.13
N GLN A 196 10.29 -13.26 -7.65
CA GLN A 196 10.59 -13.32 -9.10
C GLN A 196 9.36 -13.55 -9.99
N GLY A 197 8.42 -14.38 -9.55
CA GLY A 197 7.17 -14.66 -10.27
C GLY A 197 5.96 -13.87 -9.77
N ASN A 198 6.12 -13.13 -8.67
CA ASN A 198 5.05 -12.38 -7.99
C ASN A 198 5.66 -11.09 -7.40
N PRO A 199 6.01 -10.09 -8.24
CA PRO A 199 6.44 -8.79 -7.76
C PRO A 199 5.30 -8.12 -6.98
N LEU A 200 5.65 -7.32 -5.98
CA LEU A 200 4.70 -6.55 -5.21
C LEU A 200 4.77 -5.10 -5.66
N VAL A 201 3.65 -4.58 -6.15
CA VAL A 201 3.51 -3.20 -6.59
C VAL A 201 2.38 -2.61 -5.79
N ASN A 202 2.75 -2.00 -4.65
CA ASN A 202 1.82 -1.29 -3.82
C ASN A 202 1.88 0.20 -4.12
N ALA A 203 0.73 0.86 -4.03
CA ALA A 203 0.60 2.31 -4.21
C ALA A 203 -0.18 2.89 -3.03
N GLY A 204 0.33 4.00 -2.48
CA GLY A 204 -0.30 4.75 -1.41
C GLY A 204 -0.59 6.18 -1.81
N CYS A 205 -1.62 6.78 -1.21
CA CYS A 205 -1.99 8.16 -1.46
C CYS A 205 -2.41 8.86 -0.16
N ILE A 206 -2.06 10.15 -0.04
CA ILE A 206 -2.50 11.05 1.03
C ILE A 206 -3.49 12.04 0.44
N GLY A 207 -4.66 12.18 1.06
CA GLY A 207 -5.65 13.20 0.76
C GLY A 207 -5.95 14.11 1.93
N VAL A 208 -6.15 15.41 1.65
CA VAL A 208 -6.40 16.44 2.66
C VAL A 208 -7.78 17.06 2.45
N MET A 209 -8.50 17.32 3.55
CA MET A 209 -9.77 18.04 3.56
C MET A 209 -9.97 18.82 4.87
N LYS A 210 -11.02 19.65 4.93
CA LYS A 210 -11.49 20.22 6.19
C LYS A 210 -12.47 19.26 6.87
N HIS A 211 -12.61 19.37 8.19
CA HIS A 211 -13.57 18.55 8.94
C HIS A 211 -15.01 18.64 8.41
N GLU A 212 -15.41 19.80 7.90
CA GLU A 212 -16.76 20.04 7.36
C GLU A 212 -17.00 19.47 5.96
N ASP A 213 -15.93 19.05 5.27
CA ASP A 213 -15.96 18.49 3.92
C ASP A 213 -15.90 16.95 3.92
N ILE A 214 -15.95 16.31 5.08
CA ILE A 214 -15.93 14.84 5.18
C ILE A 214 -17.23 14.29 4.59
N HIS A 215 -17.11 13.44 3.57
CA HIS A 215 -18.22 12.75 2.93
C HIS A 215 -18.19 11.25 3.24
N LEU A 216 -19.38 10.65 3.40
CA LEU A 216 -19.58 9.22 3.64
C LEU A 216 -20.42 8.63 2.50
N ALA A 217 -20.17 7.37 2.13
CA ALA A 217 -20.87 6.73 1.01
C ALA A 217 -22.26 6.21 1.45
N LYS A 218 -23.33 6.97 1.20
CA LYS A 218 -24.72 6.50 1.47
C LYS A 218 -25.71 6.84 0.34
N ALA A 219 -26.32 5.83 -0.26
CA ALA A 219 -27.43 6.00 -1.20
C ALA A 219 -28.78 6.04 -0.45
N SER A 220 -29.03 7.11 0.30
CA SER A 220 -30.32 7.31 0.97
C SER A 220 -31.17 8.34 0.22
N GLY A 221 -32.49 8.18 0.28
CA GLY A 221 -33.46 9.06 -0.37
C GLY A 221 -34.07 8.45 -1.65
N THR A 222 -35.28 7.93 -1.53
CA THR A 222 -36.08 7.46 -2.68
C THR A 222 -36.23 8.56 -3.73
N GLY A 223 -36.05 8.19 -5.00
CA GLY A 223 -36.13 9.12 -6.13
C GLY A 223 -34.83 9.85 -6.44
N ASN A 224 -33.80 9.71 -5.61
CA ASN A 224 -32.46 10.20 -5.93
C ASN A 224 -31.92 9.49 -7.17
N LYS A 225 -31.25 10.26 -8.03
CA LYS A 225 -30.69 9.77 -9.28
C LYS A 225 -29.33 9.13 -9.08
N VAL A 226 -29.08 8.07 -9.83
CA VAL A 226 -27.80 7.38 -9.88
C VAL A 226 -27.08 7.88 -11.13
N ILE A 227 -26.01 8.65 -10.94
CA ILE A 227 -25.26 9.26 -12.03
C ILE A 227 -23.90 8.59 -12.15
N LEU A 228 -23.64 7.98 -13.29
CA LEU A 228 -22.30 7.52 -13.66
C LEU A 228 -21.57 8.66 -14.35
N TYR A 229 -20.35 8.98 -13.90
CA TYR A 229 -19.56 10.03 -14.51
C TYR A 229 -18.06 9.68 -14.57
N GLY A 230 -17.34 10.27 -15.52
CA GLY A 230 -15.95 9.91 -15.84
C GLY A 230 -15.79 9.34 -17.25
N ALA A 231 -14.88 8.38 -17.42
CA ALA A 231 -14.58 7.75 -18.70
C ALA A 231 -15.69 6.79 -19.17
N ARG A 232 -15.63 6.40 -20.45
CA ARG A 232 -16.56 5.43 -21.06
C ARG A 232 -16.17 4.00 -20.69
N THR A 233 -17.18 3.16 -20.49
CA THR A 233 -17.04 1.73 -20.18
C THR A 233 -16.58 0.94 -21.42
N GLY A 234 -15.44 0.26 -21.30
CA GLY A 234 -14.87 -0.62 -22.32
C GLY A 234 -14.70 -2.05 -21.82
N GLY A 235 -14.17 -2.93 -22.66
CA GLY A 235 -13.93 -4.34 -22.31
C GLY A 235 -12.70 -4.57 -21.42
N ASP A 236 -12.37 -3.62 -20.54
CA ASP A 236 -11.13 -3.60 -19.76
C ASP A 236 -11.23 -4.45 -18.48
N GLY A 237 -10.21 -5.24 -18.16
CA GLY A 237 -10.07 -5.95 -16.89
C GLY A 237 -11.14 -7.01 -16.57
N ILE A 238 -12.00 -7.38 -17.53
CA ILE A 238 -13.10 -8.32 -17.28
C ILE A 238 -12.55 -9.66 -16.77
N GLY A 239 -12.94 -10.02 -15.54
CA GLY A 239 -12.52 -11.24 -14.85
C GLY A 239 -11.16 -11.14 -14.13
N GLY A 240 -10.56 -9.95 -14.05
CA GLY A 240 -9.32 -9.70 -13.33
C GLY A 240 -9.44 -10.04 -11.84
N VAL A 241 -10.42 -9.44 -11.15
CA VAL A 241 -10.61 -9.65 -9.71
C VAL A 241 -11.18 -11.01 -9.32
N SER A 242 -11.90 -11.70 -10.22
CA SER A 242 -12.43 -13.04 -9.91
C SER A 242 -11.42 -14.14 -10.19
N VAL A 243 -10.86 -14.19 -11.40
CA VAL A 243 -9.99 -15.30 -11.85
C VAL A 243 -8.54 -15.08 -11.45
N LEU A 244 -7.96 -13.90 -11.74
CA LEU A 244 -6.53 -13.68 -11.49
C LEU A 244 -6.22 -13.48 -10.01
N ALA A 245 -7.09 -12.82 -9.25
CA ALA A 245 -6.84 -12.53 -7.84
C ALA A 245 -7.25 -13.68 -6.88
N SER A 246 -7.81 -14.78 -7.40
CA SER A 246 -8.21 -15.96 -6.61
C SER A 246 -7.54 -17.26 -7.07
N GLU A 247 -6.60 -17.21 -8.03
CA GLU A 247 -5.84 -18.36 -8.53
C GLU A 247 -4.32 -18.07 -8.47
N THR A 248 -3.50 -19.11 -8.34
CA THR A 248 -2.03 -19.02 -8.41
C THR A 248 -1.53 -19.18 -9.84
N PHE A 249 -0.38 -18.58 -10.18
CA PHE A 249 0.25 -18.81 -11.48
C PHE A 249 0.80 -20.23 -11.62
N GLU A 250 0.54 -20.88 -12.76
CA GLU A 250 1.14 -22.18 -13.10
C GLU A 250 2.59 -22.02 -13.61
N SER A 251 3.45 -23.01 -13.34
CA SER A 251 4.86 -23.00 -13.77
C SER A 251 5.07 -23.22 -15.28
N THR A 252 4.07 -23.74 -16.00
CA THR A 252 4.20 -24.16 -17.41
C THR A 252 3.02 -23.78 -18.30
N GLY A 253 2.08 -22.96 -17.81
CA GLY A 253 0.85 -22.58 -18.52
C GLY A 253 0.93 -21.20 -19.18
N PRO A 254 0.19 -20.94 -20.28
CA PRO A 254 -0.01 -19.58 -20.77
C PRO A 254 -0.83 -18.80 -19.73
N ALA A 255 -0.30 -17.66 -19.26
CA ALA A 255 -1.08 -16.75 -18.42
C ALA A 255 -2.37 -16.35 -19.15
N LYS A 256 -3.54 -16.56 -18.53
CA LYS A 256 -4.79 -15.97 -19.01
C LYS A 256 -4.58 -14.46 -19.00
N ARG A 257 -4.57 -13.83 -20.18
CA ARG A 257 -4.41 -12.37 -20.32
C ARG A 257 -5.79 -11.77 -20.51
N PRO A 258 -6.50 -11.31 -19.46
CA PRO A 258 -7.64 -10.44 -19.65
C PRO A 258 -7.21 -9.18 -20.39
N ALA A 259 -8.18 -8.42 -20.93
CA ALA A 259 -7.89 -7.15 -21.55
C ALA A 259 -7.16 -6.24 -20.55
N VAL A 260 -5.93 -5.85 -20.89
CA VAL A 260 -5.08 -4.99 -20.06
C VAL A 260 -5.82 -3.69 -19.80
N GLN A 261 -6.05 -3.37 -18.52
CA GLN A 261 -6.59 -2.08 -18.12
C GLN A 261 -5.63 -0.98 -18.61
N VAL A 262 -6.15 0.14 -19.10
CA VAL A 262 -5.32 1.29 -19.50
C VAL A 262 -5.85 2.51 -18.77
N GLY A 263 -4.98 3.17 -18.02
CA GLY A 263 -5.34 4.39 -17.30
C GLY A 263 -5.14 5.64 -18.16
N ASP A 264 -6.01 6.63 -17.97
CA ASP A 264 -5.92 7.98 -18.53
C ASP A 264 -5.77 9.03 -17.41
N PRO A 265 -4.54 9.37 -17.00
CA PRO A 265 -4.33 10.32 -15.91
C PRO A 265 -4.82 11.73 -16.24
N PHE A 266 -5.01 12.09 -17.52
CA PHE A 266 -5.54 13.40 -17.88
C PHE A 266 -7.04 13.47 -17.59
N GLN A 267 -7.78 12.40 -17.92
CA GLN A 267 -9.19 12.30 -17.57
C GLN A 267 -9.39 12.25 -16.05
N GLU A 268 -8.55 11.49 -15.33
CA GLU A 268 -8.56 11.42 -13.86
C GLU A 268 -8.32 12.82 -13.24
N LYS A 269 -7.41 13.63 -13.80
CA LYS A 269 -7.20 15.00 -13.32
C LYS A 269 -8.46 15.87 -13.46
N LEU A 270 -9.17 15.77 -14.59
CA LEU A 270 -10.44 16.47 -14.78
C LEU A 270 -11.52 15.96 -13.81
N LEU A 271 -11.56 14.65 -13.58
CA LEU A 271 -12.47 14.00 -12.65
C LEU A 271 -12.25 14.47 -11.21
N ILE A 272 -11.00 14.64 -10.77
CA ILE A 272 -10.65 15.19 -9.45
C ILE A 272 -11.21 16.60 -9.28
N GLU A 273 -10.93 17.52 -10.22
CA GLU A 273 -11.38 18.91 -10.07
C GLU A 273 -12.91 19.04 -10.17
N CYS A 274 -13.54 18.25 -11.06
CA CYS A 274 -14.99 18.14 -11.18
C CYS A 274 -15.63 17.68 -9.86
N THR A 275 -15.11 16.59 -9.29
CA THR A 275 -15.65 15.99 -8.06
C THR A 275 -15.48 16.91 -6.85
N LEU A 276 -14.33 17.60 -6.72
CA LEU A 276 -14.11 18.55 -5.63
C LEU A 276 -15.02 19.79 -5.73
N GLU A 277 -15.38 20.25 -6.95
CA GLU A 277 -16.38 21.30 -7.13
C GLU A 277 -17.80 20.82 -6.76
N ILE A 278 -18.15 19.58 -7.12
CA ILE A 278 -19.41 18.93 -6.75
C ILE A 278 -19.55 18.84 -5.22
N PHE A 279 -18.49 18.44 -4.50
CA PHE A 279 -18.51 18.39 -3.03
C PHE A 279 -18.66 19.78 -2.41
N LYS A 280 -17.91 20.77 -2.93
CA LYS A 280 -17.98 22.15 -2.44
C LYS A 280 -19.40 22.73 -2.55
N GLU A 281 -20.14 22.36 -3.60
CA GLU A 281 -21.54 22.77 -3.80
C GLU A 281 -22.55 21.85 -3.10
N LYS A 282 -22.10 20.78 -2.42
CA LYS A 282 -22.92 19.83 -1.65
C LYS A 282 -24.02 19.18 -2.49
N LEU A 283 -23.70 18.78 -3.71
CA LEU A 283 -24.67 18.27 -4.68
C LEU A 283 -24.93 16.77 -4.59
N VAL A 284 -24.09 16.03 -3.86
CA VAL A 284 -24.14 14.56 -3.76
C VAL A 284 -24.57 14.11 -2.37
N ALA A 285 -25.44 13.10 -2.32
CA ALA A 285 -25.84 12.39 -1.11
C ALA A 285 -24.90 11.21 -0.79
N GLY A 286 -24.27 10.64 -1.82
CA GLY A 286 -23.29 9.57 -1.71
C GLY A 286 -22.49 9.45 -3.00
N ILE A 287 -21.28 8.93 -2.90
CA ILE A 287 -20.36 8.76 -4.03
C ILE A 287 -19.56 7.47 -3.84
N GLN A 288 -19.19 6.83 -4.93
CA GLN A 288 -18.35 5.64 -4.93
C GLN A 288 -17.44 5.66 -6.16
N ASP A 289 -16.20 5.20 -5.99
CA ASP A 289 -15.33 4.95 -7.13
C ASP A 289 -15.74 3.66 -7.86
N LEU A 290 -15.26 3.49 -9.09
CA LEU A 290 -15.36 2.23 -9.81
C LEU A 290 -13.95 1.64 -9.98
N GLY A 291 -13.58 0.75 -9.06
CA GLY A 291 -12.38 -0.08 -9.15
C GLY A 291 -12.71 -1.53 -9.55
N GLY A 292 -12.26 -2.47 -8.73
CA GLY A 292 -12.53 -3.91 -8.90
C GLY A 292 -14.03 -4.20 -8.99
N ALA A 293 -14.43 -5.09 -9.90
CA ALA A 293 -15.83 -5.43 -10.18
C ALA A 293 -16.71 -4.28 -10.73
N GLY A 294 -16.16 -3.10 -10.98
CA GLY A 294 -16.78 -2.02 -11.76
C GLY A 294 -18.18 -1.62 -11.30
N LEU A 295 -19.13 -1.57 -12.24
CA LEU A 295 -20.53 -1.21 -11.96
C LEU A 295 -21.21 -2.18 -10.99
N SER A 296 -20.82 -3.46 -10.99
CA SER A 296 -21.37 -4.45 -10.06
C SER A 296 -21.10 -4.06 -8.62
N CYS A 297 -19.86 -3.65 -8.32
CA CYS A 297 -19.46 -3.18 -7.00
C CYS A 297 -20.22 -1.90 -6.64
N ALA A 298 -20.05 -0.85 -7.45
CA ALA A 298 -20.61 0.47 -7.14
C ALA A 298 -22.13 0.43 -6.93
N THR A 299 -22.88 -0.27 -7.79
CA THR A 299 -24.36 -0.33 -7.65
C THR A 299 -24.80 -1.19 -6.48
N SER A 300 -24.16 -2.34 -6.23
CA SER A 300 -24.57 -3.22 -5.13
C SER A 300 -24.20 -2.67 -3.75
N GLU A 301 -23.03 -2.04 -3.60
CA GLU A 301 -22.61 -1.42 -2.35
C GLU A 301 -23.42 -0.17 -2.02
N LEU A 302 -23.61 0.73 -2.99
CA LEU A 302 -24.47 1.91 -2.80
C LEU A 302 -25.89 1.50 -2.42
N ALA A 303 -26.49 0.53 -3.13
CA ALA A 303 -27.83 0.04 -2.80
C ALA A 303 -27.87 -0.67 -1.43
N SER A 304 -26.82 -1.40 -1.05
CA SER A 304 -26.73 -2.10 0.23
C SER A 304 -26.56 -1.15 1.43
N ALA A 305 -25.79 -0.06 1.26
CA ALA A 305 -25.59 0.99 2.26
C ALA A 305 -26.81 1.94 2.41
N GLY A 306 -27.71 1.93 1.42
CA GLY A 306 -28.90 2.76 1.36
C GLY A 306 -30.08 2.29 2.23
N SER A 307 -31.16 3.08 2.19
CA SER A 307 -32.43 2.77 2.89
C SER A 307 -33.49 2.11 1.99
N GLY A 308 -33.16 1.84 0.73
CA GLY A 308 -34.08 1.37 -0.30
C GLY A 308 -33.37 0.56 -1.39
N GLY A 309 -34.09 0.22 -2.45
CA GLY A 309 -33.57 -0.50 -3.60
C GLY A 309 -32.92 0.42 -4.61
N MET A 310 -32.50 -0.13 -5.74
CA MET A 310 -31.94 0.65 -6.83
C MET A 310 -32.39 0.05 -8.16
N ARG A 311 -32.79 0.91 -9.09
CA ARG A 311 -33.11 0.52 -10.46
C ARG A 311 -32.11 1.17 -11.40
N VAL A 312 -31.46 0.36 -12.24
CA VAL A 312 -30.47 0.81 -13.22
C VAL A 312 -30.90 0.40 -14.63
N GLU A 313 -30.80 1.32 -15.58
CA GLU A 313 -31.04 1.10 -17.00
C GLU A 313 -29.70 1.00 -17.71
N LEU A 314 -29.23 -0.23 -17.96
CA LEU A 314 -27.87 -0.48 -18.44
C LEU A 314 -27.64 0.13 -19.84
N ASP A 315 -28.70 0.30 -20.66
CA ASP A 315 -28.69 0.96 -21.98
C ASP A 315 -28.13 2.39 -21.97
N THR A 316 -28.18 3.03 -20.81
CA THR A 316 -27.73 4.42 -20.63
C THR A 316 -26.23 4.53 -20.36
N VAL A 317 -25.57 3.43 -19.97
CA VAL A 317 -24.14 3.44 -19.64
C VAL A 317 -23.32 3.84 -20.86
N PRO A 318 -22.47 4.89 -20.79
CA PRO A 318 -21.63 5.29 -21.91
C PRO A 318 -20.60 4.20 -22.25
N LEU A 319 -20.69 3.63 -23.46
CA LEU A 319 -19.78 2.57 -23.91
C LEU A 319 -18.70 3.09 -24.86
N ARG A 320 -17.48 2.57 -24.72
CA ARG A 320 -16.40 2.68 -25.72
C ARG A 320 -16.57 1.65 -26.83
N ASP A 321 -17.07 0.48 -26.47
CA ASP A 321 -17.42 -0.61 -27.40
C ASP A 321 -18.90 -0.97 -27.24
N SER A 322 -19.68 -0.75 -28.29
CA SER A 322 -21.13 -1.04 -28.30
C SER A 322 -21.46 -2.54 -28.41
N SER A 323 -20.45 -3.40 -28.58
CA SER A 323 -20.62 -4.84 -28.70
C SER A 323 -20.56 -5.59 -27.37
N LEU A 324 -20.25 -4.90 -26.27
CA LEU A 324 -20.20 -5.47 -24.93
C LEU A 324 -21.56 -6.07 -24.54
N SER A 325 -21.51 -7.28 -24.00
CA SER A 325 -22.65 -7.94 -23.35
C SER A 325 -22.96 -7.29 -22.00
N PRO A 326 -24.19 -7.48 -21.46
CA PRO A 326 -24.54 -6.96 -20.15
C PRO A 326 -23.59 -7.40 -19.03
N GLU A 327 -23.14 -8.66 -19.08
CA GLU A 327 -22.16 -9.21 -18.14
C GLU A 327 -20.84 -8.44 -18.20
N GLU A 328 -20.34 -8.16 -19.41
CA GLU A 328 -19.08 -7.44 -19.63
C GLU A 328 -19.18 -5.97 -19.21
N ILE A 329 -20.34 -5.32 -19.41
CA ILE A 329 -20.55 -3.94 -18.94
C ILE A 329 -20.53 -3.88 -17.40
N LEU A 330 -21.18 -4.84 -16.73
CA LEU A 330 -21.25 -4.91 -15.27
C LEU A 330 -19.90 -5.25 -14.63
N MET A 331 -19.09 -6.10 -15.26
CA MET A 331 -17.78 -6.54 -14.78
C MET A 331 -16.61 -5.67 -15.26
N SER A 332 -16.84 -4.70 -16.15
CA SER A 332 -15.79 -3.86 -16.71
C SER A 332 -15.09 -3.05 -15.62
N GLU A 333 -13.76 -3.15 -15.60
CA GLU A 333 -12.85 -2.42 -14.71
C GLU A 333 -12.18 -1.25 -15.46
N SER A 334 -12.89 -0.66 -16.44
CA SER A 334 -12.44 0.59 -17.06
C SER A 334 -12.19 1.66 -16.01
N GLN A 335 -11.08 2.38 -16.16
CA GLN A 335 -10.54 3.32 -15.19
C GLN A 335 -11.26 4.68 -15.26
N GLU A 336 -10.90 5.60 -14.35
CA GLU A 336 -11.38 7.00 -14.32
C GLU A 336 -12.91 7.14 -14.28
N ARG A 337 -13.61 6.33 -13.49
CA ARG A 337 -15.07 6.36 -13.34
C ARG A 337 -15.48 6.46 -11.88
N MET A 338 -16.57 7.20 -11.65
CA MET A 338 -17.20 7.40 -10.35
C MET A 338 -18.73 7.29 -10.49
N CYS A 339 -19.41 6.88 -9.42
CA CYS A 339 -20.87 6.80 -9.32
C CYS A 339 -21.36 7.72 -8.21
N ALA A 340 -22.34 8.56 -8.49
CA ALA A 340 -22.89 9.53 -7.54
C ALA A 340 -24.41 9.35 -7.35
N ILE A 341 -24.87 9.60 -6.12
CA ILE A 341 -26.29 9.67 -5.77
C ILE A 341 -26.65 11.14 -5.61
N VAL A 342 -27.56 11.64 -6.47
CA VAL A 342 -27.87 13.07 -6.60
C VAL A 342 -29.36 13.31 -6.41
N GLU A 343 -29.72 14.26 -5.54
CA GLU A 343 -31.12 14.65 -5.37
C GLU A 343 -31.66 15.29 -6.67
N PRO A 344 -32.92 15.05 -7.07
CA PRO A 344 -33.46 15.52 -8.35
C PRO A 344 -33.28 17.03 -8.61
N GLN A 345 -33.36 17.86 -7.55
CA GLN A 345 -33.18 19.31 -7.67
C GLN A 345 -31.73 19.75 -7.95
N HIS A 346 -30.75 18.87 -7.73
CA HIS A 346 -29.32 19.15 -7.92
C HIS A 346 -28.78 18.58 -9.24
N VAL A 347 -29.55 17.72 -9.93
CA VAL A 347 -29.10 17.02 -11.15
C VAL A 347 -28.66 18.00 -12.24
N GLU A 348 -29.46 19.03 -12.52
CA GLU A 348 -29.10 20.02 -13.55
C GLU A 348 -27.75 20.69 -13.24
N ARG A 349 -27.56 21.11 -11.98
CA ARG A 349 -26.31 21.75 -11.54
C ARG A 349 -25.12 20.78 -11.56
N PHE A 350 -25.33 19.53 -11.18
CA PHE A 350 -24.31 18.48 -11.25
C PHE A 350 -23.83 18.29 -12.69
N MET A 351 -24.76 18.16 -13.64
CA MET A 351 -24.44 17.97 -15.05
C MET A 351 -23.71 19.19 -15.66
N GLU A 352 -24.10 20.41 -15.28
CA GLU A 352 -23.39 21.64 -15.68
C GLU A 352 -21.92 21.65 -15.22
N ILE A 353 -21.64 21.19 -14.00
CA ILE A 353 -20.26 21.10 -13.48
C ILE A 353 -19.48 20.04 -14.26
N CYS A 354 -20.08 18.87 -14.52
CA CYS A 354 -19.44 17.84 -15.32
C CYS A 354 -19.10 18.37 -16.74
N GLU A 355 -20.03 19.06 -17.40
CA GLU A 355 -19.80 19.67 -18.71
C GLU A 355 -18.69 20.73 -18.67
N LYS A 356 -18.66 21.58 -17.64
CA LYS A 356 -17.60 22.59 -17.44
C LYS A 356 -16.20 21.99 -17.42
N TRP A 357 -16.05 20.81 -16.79
CA TRP A 357 -14.77 20.11 -16.66
C TRP A 357 -14.50 19.09 -17.77
N ASP A 358 -15.36 19.00 -18.79
CA ASP A 358 -15.29 18.01 -19.87
C ASP A 358 -15.31 16.55 -19.34
N VAL A 359 -16.12 16.32 -18.30
CA VAL A 359 -16.36 15.01 -17.70
C VAL A 359 -17.73 14.50 -18.16
N ILE A 360 -17.76 13.33 -18.80
CA ILE A 360 -19.02 12.71 -19.21
C ILE A 360 -19.80 12.33 -17.96
N ALA A 361 -21.09 12.66 -17.91
CA ALA A 361 -22.00 12.26 -16.85
C ALA A 361 -23.33 11.77 -17.46
N THR A 362 -23.92 10.73 -16.88
CA THR A 362 -25.17 10.14 -17.37
C THR A 362 -26.02 9.64 -16.20
N ASP A 363 -27.29 10.03 -16.16
CA ASP A 363 -28.29 9.43 -15.28
C ASP A 363 -28.55 8.01 -15.77
N ILE A 364 -28.13 7.03 -14.96
CA ILE A 364 -28.25 5.62 -15.26
C ILE A 364 -29.38 4.93 -14.49
N GLY A 365 -30.06 5.63 -13.59
CA GLY A 365 -31.01 4.99 -12.69
C GLY A 365 -31.47 5.83 -11.52
N GLU A 366 -32.17 5.18 -10.59
CA GLU A 366 -32.70 5.83 -9.40
C GLU A 366 -32.78 4.90 -8.18
N VAL A 367 -32.71 5.49 -7.00
CA VAL A 367 -32.98 4.83 -5.71
C VAL A 367 -34.48 4.60 -5.57
N THR A 368 -34.90 3.37 -5.32
CA THR A 368 -36.31 2.97 -5.24
C THR A 368 -36.75 2.73 -3.78
N GLU A 369 -38.07 2.67 -3.53
CA GLU A 369 -38.62 2.27 -2.21
C GLU A 369 -38.47 0.76 -1.92
N GLY A 370 -38.06 -0.03 -2.91
CA GLY A 370 -37.95 -1.48 -2.80
C GLY A 370 -36.78 -1.92 -1.92
N SER A 371 -36.45 -3.21 -1.97
CA SER A 371 -35.27 -3.79 -1.30
C SER A 371 -34.34 -4.52 -2.27
N GLN A 372 -34.61 -4.41 -3.57
CA GLN A 372 -33.89 -5.13 -4.63
C GLN A 372 -33.02 -4.16 -5.41
N LEU A 373 -31.91 -4.69 -5.92
CA LEU A 373 -31.17 -4.10 -7.03
C LEU A 373 -31.71 -4.71 -8.32
N GLU A 374 -32.35 -3.86 -9.12
CA GLU A 374 -32.97 -4.22 -10.39
C GLU A 374 -32.18 -3.59 -11.54
N ILE A 375 -31.65 -4.39 -12.46
CA ILE A 375 -30.95 -3.88 -13.65
C ILE A 375 -31.67 -4.37 -14.90
N PHE A 376 -31.95 -3.42 -15.80
CA PHE A 376 -32.66 -3.64 -17.06
C PHE A 376 -31.72 -3.45 -18.25
N TRP A 377 -31.92 -4.25 -19.30
CA TRP A 377 -31.24 -4.12 -20.58
C TRP A 377 -32.22 -4.36 -21.72
N HIS A 378 -32.30 -3.41 -22.65
CA HIS A 378 -33.28 -3.39 -23.74
C HIS A 378 -34.73 -3.59 -23.26
N GLY A 379 -35.06 -3.05 -22.08
CA GLY A 379 -36.38 -3.16 -21.45
C GLY A 379 -36.67 -4.49 -20.74
N GLU A 380 -35.73 -5.43 -20.73
CA GLU A 380 -35.85 -6.72 -20.04
C GLU A 380 -35.06 -6.71 -18.72
N GLN A 381 -35.62 -7.28 -17.66
CA GLN A 381 -34.95 -7.38 -16.36
C GLN A 381 -33.91 -8.50 -16.38
N ILE A 382 -32.64 -8.14 -16.22
CA ILE A 382 -31.49 -9.05 -16.27
C ILE A 382 -30.88 -9.30 -14.89
N VAL A 383 -31.13 -8.42 -13.91
CA VAL A 383 -30.73 -8.57 -12.52
C VAL A 383 -31.91 -8.23 -11.63
N ASP A 384 -32.19 -9.10 -10.66
CA ASP A 384 -33.11 -8.89 -9.54
C ASP A 384 -32.55 -9.60 -8.32
N VAL A 385 -31.78 -8.88 -7.52
CA VAL A 385 -31.01 -9.44 -6.40
C VAL A 385 -31.11 -8.59 -5.15
N PRO A 386 -31.07 -9.21 -3.95
CA PRO A 386 -30.87 -8.44 -2.72
C PRO A 386 -29.46 -7.82 -2.77
N PRO A 387 -29.30 -6.50 -2.72
CA PRO A 387 -27.98 -5.87 -2.91
C PRO A 387 -26.98 -6.31 -1.84
N ARG A 388 -27.46 -6.49 -0.61
CA ARG A 388 -26.65 -6.95 0.53
C ARG A 388 -26.07 -8.36 0.33
N SER A 389 -26.77 -9.24 -0.37
CA SER A 389 -26.26 -10.60 -0.62
C SER A 389 -25.11 -10.62 -1.61
N VAL A 390 -25.07 -9.65 -2.53
CA VAL A 390 -23.96 -9.43 -3.46
C VAL A 390 -22.79 -8.75 -2.73
N ALA A 391 -23.05 -7.65 -2.01
CA ALA A 391 -22.00 -6.78 -1.46
C ALA A 391 -21.36 -7.28 -0.14
N HIS A 392 -22.15 -7.81 0.81
CA HIS A 392 -21.65 -8.04 2.18
C HIS A 392 -21.83 -9.46 2.70
N GLU A 393 -22.78 -10.24 2.17
CA GLU A 393 -23.06 -11.60 2.66
C GLU A 393 -22.32 -12.70 1.89
N GLY A 394 -21.25 -12.32 1.19
CA GLY A 394 -20.30 -13.25 0.60
C GLY A 394 -19.77 -14.29 1.59
N PRO A 395 -19.20 -15.40 1.09
CA PRO A 395 -18.65 -16.45 1.93
C PRO A 395 -17.60 -15.91 2.91
N THR A 396 -17.49 -16.54 4.07
CA THR A 396 -16.43 -16.27 5.04
C THR A 396 -15.89 -17.60 5.51
N TYR A 397 -14.62 -17.85 5.26
CA TYR A 397 -13.96 -19.11 5.54
C TYR A 397 -13.14 -19.04 6.82
N ASN A 398 -13.24 -20.09 7.63
CA ASN A 398 -12.26 -20.39 8.66
C ASN A 398 -11.27 -21.38 8.05
N ARG A 399 -10.32 -20.86 7.26
CA ARG A 399 -9.32 -21.69 6.60
C ARG A 399 -8.49 -22.43 7.66
N PRO A 400 -8.15 -23.72 7.44
CA PRO A 400 -7.23 -24.41 8.33
C PRO A 400 -5.87 -23.73 8.26
N TYR A 401 -5.22 -23.54 9.40
CA TYR A 401 -3.86 -23.03 9.45
C TYR A 401 -3.06 -23.75 10.54
N ALA A 402 -1.77 -23.96 10.28
CA ALA A 402 -0.87 -24.66 11.19
C ALA A 402 0.56 -24.13 11.01
N ARG A 403 1.27 -23.96 12.12
CA ARG A 403 2.70 -23.61 12.07
C ARG A 403 3.46 -24.69 11.31
N PRO A 404 4.27 -24.33 10.29
CA PRO A 404 5.01 -25.31 9.52
C PRO A 404 6.09 -25.99 10.37
N ASP A 405 6.39 -27.25 10.03
CA ASP A 405 7.41 -28.08 10.69
C ASP A 405 8.84 -27.57 10.46
N TRP A 406 9.08 -26.88 9.34
CA TRP A 406 10.37 -26.29 9.00
C TRP A 406 10.73 -25.01 9.78
N GLN A 407 9.78 -24.38 10.48
CA GLN A 407 10.00 -23.07 11.14
C GLN A 407 11.11 -23.14 12.22
N ASP A 408 11.15 -24.22 13.00
CA ASP A 408 12.17 -24.37 14.06
C ASP A 408 13.58 -24.54 13.48
N ALA A 409 13.71 -25.27 12.36
CA ALA A 409 14.99 -25.44 11.69
C ALA A 409 15.50 -24.12 11.11
N LEU A 410 14.62 -23.33 10.50
CA LEU A 410 14.94 -21.99 9.99
C LEU A 410 15.41 -21.06 11.12
N GLN A 411 14.71 -21.06 12.26
CA GLN A 411 15.07 -20.23 13.41
C GLN A 411 16.36 -20.69 14.13
N ALA A 412 16.67 -21.99 14.09
CA ALA A 412 17.89 -22.54 14.69
C ALA A 412 19.17 -22.24 13.89
N ASP A 413 19.03 -21.92 12.60
CA ASP A 413 20.11 -21.60 11.68
C ASP A 413 20.61 -20.14 11.84
N ASP A 414 21.07 -19.86 13.06
CA ASP A 414 21.41 -18.53 13.56
C ASP A 414 22.59 -17.88 12.80
N ALA A 415 22.32 -16.71 12.21
CA ALA A 415 23.29 -15.87 11.51
C ALA A 415 24.48 -15.45 12.38
N ASN A 416 24.35 -15.45 13.72
CA ASN A 416 25.45 -15.15 14.63
C ASN A 416 26.61 -16.16 14.57
N LYS A 417 26.38 -17.34 13.98
CA LYS A 417 27.39 -18.39 13.76
C LYS A 417 28.18 -18.20 12.45
N LEU A 418 27.77 -17.26 11.61
CA LEU A 418 28.42 -17.00 10.32
C LEU A 418 29.84 -16.44 10.52
N PRO A 419 30.79 -16.72 9.61
CA PRO A 419 32.15 -16.20 9.70
C PRO A 419 32.19 -14.65 9.69
N ARG A 420 32.83 -14.08 10.71
CA ARG A 420 33.03 -12.63 10.84
C ARG A 420 34.34 -12.18 10.19
N PRO A 421 34.46 -10.90 9.79
CA PRO A 421 35.75 -10.35 9.37
C PRO A 421 36.75 -10.42 10.53
N ALA A 422 37.93 -10.97 10.27
CA ALA A 422 39.00 -11.16 11.25
C ALA A 422 39.99 -9.99 11.27
N THR A 423 39.95 -9.12 10.26
CA THR A 423 40.86 -7.97 10.14
C THR A 423 40.10 -6.68 9.79
N PRO A 424 40.66 -5.50 10.09
CA PRO A 424 40.03 -4.23 9.69
C PRO A 424 39.87 -4.07 8.18
N ALA A 425 40.77 -4.69 7.38
CA ALA A 425 40.67 -4.68 5.92
C ALA A 425 39.45 -5.49 5.43
N GLU A 426 39.21 -6.66 6.01
CA GLU A 426 38.02 -7.48 5.71
C GLU A 426 36.73 -6.79 6.18
N LEU A 427 36.76 -6.10 7.34
CA LEU A 427 35.63 -5.33 7.84
C LEU A 427 35.28 -4.20 6.86
N ARG A 428 36.29 -3.44 6.41
CA ARG A 428 36.14 -2.40 5.38
C ARG A 428 35.57 -2.94 4.07
N GLU A 429 36.04 -4.10 3.61
CA GLU A 429 35.53 -4.76 2.41
C GLU A 429 34.05 -5.12 2.54
N GLN A 430 33.65 -5.67 3.69
CA GLN A 430 32.24 -6.01 3.94
C GLN A 430 31.34 -4.76 4.00
N VAL A 431 31.83 -3.64 4.54
CA VAL A 431 31.09 -2.36 4.49
C VAL A 431 30.86 -1.92 3.05
N LEU A 432 31.91 -1.91 2.22
CA LEU A 432 31.77 -1.55 0.81
C LEU A 432 30.83 -2.50 0.05
N LYS A 433 30.91 -3.81 0.34
CA LYS A 433 30.03 -4.80 -0.27
C LYS A 433 28.56 -4.58 0.11
N LEU A 434 28.29 -4.25 1.37
CA LEU A 434 26.95 -3.93 1.87
C LEU A 434 26.40 -2.68 1.18
N VAL A 435 27.13 -1.56 1.26
CA VAL A 435 26.73 -0.26 0.68
C VAL A 435 26.49 -0.34 -0.84
N ALA A 436 27.25 -1.20 -1.54
CA ALA A 436 27.09 -1.42 -2.97
C ALA A 436 26.00 -2.45 -3.32
N SER A 437 25.34 -3.07 -2.36
CA SER A 437 24.32 -4.10 -2.63
C SER A 437 23.01 -3.47 -3.14
N PRO A 438 22.21 -4.16 -3.98
CA PRO A 438 21.01 -3.57 -4.58
C PRO A 438 20.00 -3.00 -3.57
N ASN A 439 19.84 -3.66 -2.41
CA ASN A 439 18.90 -3.23 -1.37
C ASN A 439 19.42 -2.01 -0.59
N GLN A 440 20.74 -1.83 -0.46
CA GLN A 440 21.35 -0.72 0.28
C GLN A 440 21.87 0.41 -0.61
N ALA A 441 21.95 0.19 -1.92
CA ALA A 441 22.39 1.17 -2.89
C ALA A 441 21.33 2.27 -3.12
N SER A 442 21.76 3.40 -3.66
CA SER A 442 20.89 4.53 -3.96
C SER A 442 19.72 4.13 -4.86
N LYS A 443 18.51 4.52 -4.45
CA LYS A 443 17.29 4.37 -5.25
C LYS A 443 17.03 5.56 -6.18
N ALA A 444 18.02 6.45 -6.37
CA ALA A 444 17.90 7.63 -7.23
C ALA A 444 17.52 7.28 -8.68
N TRP A 445 18.03 6.18 -9.23
CA TRP A 445 17.64 5.73 -10.58
C TRP A 445 16.13 5.57 -10.72
N ILE A 446 15.43 5.14 -9.66
CA ILE A 446 13.97 4.99 -9.62
C ILE A 446 13.32 6.34 -9.35
N THR A 447 13.70 6.97 -8.23
CA THR A 447 13.00 8.15 -7.69
C THR A 447 13.24 9.44 -8.46
N ASP A 448 14.33 9.57 -9.24
CA ASP A 448 14.59 10.73 -10.12
C ASP A 448 13.63 10.78 -11.32
N GLN A 449 12.87 9.71 -11.58
CA GLN A 449 11.86 9.65 -12.63
C GLN A 449 10.48 10.16 -12.17
N TYR A 450 10.31 10.40 -10.87
CA TYR A 450 9.08 10.90 -10.27
C TYR A 450 9.18 12.40 -9.98
N ASP A 451 8.08 13.13 -10.21
CA ASP A 451 7.96 14.49 -9.72
C ASP A 451 7.89 14.47 -8.18
N ARG A 452 8.57 15.42 -7.54
CA ARG A 452 8.59 15.58 -6.09
C ARG A 452 8.27 17.00 -5.64
N PHE A 453 8.06 17.94 -6.57
CA PHE A 453 7.99 19.38 -6.29
C PHE A 453 6.69 20.03 -6.73
N VAL A 454 5.88 19.35 -7.56
CA VAL A 454 4.58 19.84 -7.99
C VAL A 454 3.73 20.25 -6.79
N GLN A 455 2.98 21.35 -6.96
CA GLN A 455 2.25 22.07 -5.90
C GLN A 455 3.12 22.84 -4.89
N GLY A 456 4.45 22.66 -4.86
CA GLY A 456 5.37 23.48 -4.06
C GLY A 456 5.30 23.24 -2.55
N ASN A 457 4.68 22.12 -2.13
CA ASN A 457 4.41 21.80 -0.73
C ASN A 457 5.23 20.63 -0.17
N THR A 458 6.04 19.96 -0.99
CA THR A 458 6.96 18.93 -0.51
C THR A 458 8.05 19.54 0.35
N VAL A 459 8.22 18.97 1.53
CA VAL A 459 9.12 19.44 2.59
C VAL A 459 10.28 18.46 2.78
N LEU A 460 9.96 17.16 2.83
CA LEU A 460 10.91 16.04 2.79
C LEU A 460 10.40 15.04 1.75
N ALA A 461 11.31 14.42 1.01
CA ALA A 461 11.05 13.33 0.09
C ALA A 461 12.30 12.47 -0.01
N MET A 462 12.25 11.35 -0.73
CA MET A 462 13.39 10.43 -0.85
C MET A 462 14.71 11.18 -1.12
N PRO A 463 15.80 10.85 -0.40
CA PRO A 463 15.99 9.65 0.42
C PRO A 463 15.72 9.81 1.93
N GLU A 464 15.01 10.85 2.38
CA GLU A 464 14.74 11.05 3.81
C GLU A 464 13.90 9.89 4.41
N ASP A 465 14.00 9.64 5.72
CA ASP A 465 13.33 8.50 6.40
C ASP A 465 11.81 8.46 6.17
N ALA A 466 11.16 9.62 6.03
CA ALA A 466 9.76 9.72 5.67
C ALA A 466 9.48 10.91 4.74
N GLY A 467 8.51 10.75 3.84
CA GLY A 467 8.03 11.83 2.98
C GLY A 467 7.16 12.81 3.77
N MET A 468 7.28 14.11 3.53
CA MET A 468 6.53 15.15 4.25
C MET A 468 6.02 16.23 3.30
N VAL A 469 4.75 16.60 3.45
CA VAL A 469 4.12 17.70 2.71
C VAL A 469 3.49 18.71 3.68
N ARG A 470 3.61 20.00 3.36
CA ARG A 470 2.88 21.08 4.01
C ARG A 470 1.45 21.10 3.47
N ILE A 471 0.47 21.19 4.36
CA ILE A 471 -0.97 21.18 4.01
C ILE A 471 -1.65 22.52 4.29
N ASP A 472 -0.98 23.42 4.99
CA ASP A 472 -1.44 24.79 5.21
C ASP A 472 -0.27 25.78 5.19
N GLU A 473 -0.39 26.84 4.39
CA GLU A 473 0.68 27.83 4.21
C GLU A 473 0.73 28.86 5.35
N GLU A 474 -0.39 29.09 6.05
CA GLU A 474 -0.45 30.09 7.13
C GLU A 474 0.14 29.54 8.43
N SER A 475 -0.27 28.34 8.83
CA SER A 475 0.21 27.69 10.05
C SER A 475 1.48 26.87 9.88
N ASN A 476 1.86 26.54 8.63
CA ASN A 476 2.89 25.54 8.30
C ASN A 476 2.57 24.12 8.78
N LEU A 477 1.31 23.80 9.04
CA LEU A 477 0.89 22.42 9.34
C LEU A 477 1.31 21.48 8.21
N GLY A 478 1.84 20.32 8.57
CA GLY A 478 2.26 19.30 7.61
C GLY A 478 1.91 17.89 8.05
N VAL A 479 1.92 17.00 7.08
CA VAL A 479 1.74 15.56 7.28
C VAL A 479 2.88 14.80 6.63
N THR A 480 3.16 13.63 7.19
CA THR A 480 4.24 12.76 6.73
C THR A 480 3.75 11.33 6.64
N MET A 481 4.42 10.53 5.79
CA MET A 481 4.17 9.11 5.71
C MET A 481 5.47 8.35 5.46
N ALA A 482 5.63 7.24 6.18
CA ALA A 482 6.63 6.22 5.94
C ALA A 482 5.94 4.89 5.63
N THR A 483 6.60 4.02 4.88
CA THR A 483 6.13 2.68 4.55
C THR A 483 7.25 1.70 4.77
N ASP A 484 6.98 0.60 5.50
CA ASP A 484 7.98 -0.41 5.80
C ASP A 484 7.38 -1.83 5.76
N GLY A 485 8.14 -2.81 5.28
CA GLY A 485 7.65 -4.19 5.13
C GLY A 485 8.74 -5.22 4.85
N ASN A 486 9.60 -5.50 5.84
CA ASN A 486 10.69 -6.49 5.69
C ASN A 486 10.16 -7.94 5.70
N GLY A 487 10.00 -8.51 4.50
CA GLY A 487 9.53 -9.89 4.32
C GLY A 487 10.48 -10.97 4.87
N ARG A 488 11.79 -10.67 5.02
CA ARG A 488 12.75 -11.63 5.59
C ARG A 488 12.50 -11.81 7.07
N PHE A 489 12.26 -10.73 7.81
CA PHE A 489 11.88 -10.81 9.22
C PHE A 489 10.56 -11.55 9.41
N ALA A 490 9.54 -11.24 8.60
CA ALA A 490 8.26 -11.94 8.65
C ALA A 490 8.35 -13.43 8.24
N LYS A 491 9.32 -13.81 7.41
CA LYS A 491 9.61 -15.23 7.10
C LYS A 491 10.20 -15.96 8.31
N LEU A 492 11.10 -15.31 9.06
CA LEU A 492 11.72 -15.87 10.26
C LEU A 492 10.76 -15.94 11.45
N ASP A 493 9.90 -14.94 11.61
CA ASP A 493 8.81 -14.93 12.58
C ASP A 493 7.71 -13.95 12.10
N PRO A 494 6.54 -14.44 11.64
CA PRO A 494 5.51 -13.57 11.08
C PRO A 494 4.91 -12.59 12.09
N TYR A 495 4.83 -12.95 13.37
CA TYR A 495 4.30 -12.08 14.41
C TYR A 495 5.29 -10.94 14.70
N ALA A 496 6.55 -11.28 14.98
CA ALA A 496 7.58 -10.29 15.27
C ALA A 496 7.93 -9.45 14.03
N GLY A 497 7.94 -10.05 12.84
CA GLY A 497 8.20 -9.35 11.57
C GLY A 497 7.15 -8.28 11.26
N ALA A 498 5.87 -8.56 11.52
CA ALA A 498 4.82 -7.54 11.38
C ALA A 498 4.97 -6.40 12.41
N GLN A 499 5.39 -6.71 13.65
CA GLN A 499 5.68 -5.68 14.64
C GLN A 499 6.91 -4.85 14.30
N LEU A 500 7.94 -5.45 13.68
CA LEU A 500 9.12 -4.73 13.20
C LEU A 500 8.77 -3.79 12.05
N ALA A 501 7.96 -4.21 11.08
CA ALA A 501 7.48 -3.34 10.02
C ALA A 501 6.70 -2.13 10.57
N LEU A 502 5.83 -2.35 11.58
CA LEU A 502 5.15 -1.26 12.27
C LEU A 502 6.15 -0.35 13.02
N ALA A 503 7.09 -0.93 13.76
CA ALA A 503 8.06 -0.18 14.57
C ALA A 503 8.96 0.70 13.69
N GLU A 504 9.42 0.18 12.56
CA GLU A 504 10.26 0.87 11.59
C GLU A 504 9.53 2.07 10.98
N ALA A 505 8.33 1.86 10.41
CA ALA A 505 7.53 2.95 9.86
C ALA A 505 7.15 4.02 10.91
N TYR A 506 6.86 3.58 12.14
CA TYR A 506 6.58 4.47 13.25
C TYR A 506 7.81 5.32 13.61
N ARG A 507 8.98 4.70 13.64
CA ARG A 507 10.26 5.35 13.92
C ARG A 507 10.65 6.30 12.79
N ASN A 508 10.53 5.90 11.54
CA ASN A 508 10.81 6.73 10.35
C ASN A 508 10.01 8.04 10.37
N VAL A 509 8.70 7.96 10.66
CA VAL A 509 7.87 9.16 10.87
C VAL A 509 8.41 10.02 12.02
N ALA A 510 8.73 9.41 13.16
CA ALA A 510 9.22 10.15 14.34
C ALA A 510 10.60 10.79 14.15
N THR A 511 11.48 10.16 13.36
CA THR A 511 12.81 10.67 13.01
C THR A 511 12.73 12.02 12.32
N THR A 512 11.69 12.26 11.51
CA THR A 512 11.44 13.57 10.88
C THR A 512 10.96 14.66 11.83
N GLY A 513 10.69 14.32 13.10
CA GLY A 513 10.12 15.22 14.11
C GLY A 513 8.58 15.22 14.16
N ALA A 514 7.91 14.48 13.28
CA ALA A 514 6.47 14.35 13.27
C ALA A 514 5.96 13.32 14.29
N LYS A 515 4.73 13.50 14.76
CA LYS A 515 4.06 12.55 15.64
C LYS A 515 3.32 11.49 14.82
N PRO A 516 3.63 10.19 14.96
CA PRO A 516 2.82 9.12 14.38
C PRO A 516 1.38 9.15 14.90
N LEU A 517 0.39 8.97 14.01
CA LEU A 517 -1.04 9.08 14.34
C LEU A 517 -1.83 7.80 14.10
N ALA A 518 -1.65 7.18 12.94
CA ALA A 518 -2.47 6.07 12.47
C ALA A 518 -1.73 5.29 11.39
N ILE A 519 -2.24 4.08 11.08
CA ILE A 519 -1.66 3.24 10.04
C ILE A 519 -2.68 2.81 8.99
N SER A 520 -2.17 2.55 7.79
CA SER A 520 -2.83 1.72 6.76
C SER A 520 -1.91 0.54 6.48
N ASP A 521 -2.46 -0.64 6.25
CA ASP A 521 -1.66 -1.82 5.92
C ASP A 521 -1.98 -2.37 4.52
N CYS A 522 -1.01 -3.04 3.93
CA CYS A 522 -1.21 -3.84 2.73
C CYS A 522 -0.55 -5.21 2.91
N LEU A 523 -1.37 -6.21 3.18
CA LEU A 523 -0.95 -7.56 3.55
C LEU A 523 -0.76 -8.42 2.31
N ASN A 524 0.49 -8.67 1.90
CA ASN A 524 0.83 -9.49 0.74
C ASN A 524 1.29 -10.90 1.16
N PHE A 525 0.54 -11.93 0.79
CA PHE A 525 0.81 -13.33 1.15
C PHE A 525 0.51 -14.28 -0.01
N GLY A 526 1.02 -15.52 0.09
CA GLY A 526 0.73 -16.61 -0.84
C GLY A 526 -0.71 -17.13 -0.75
N SER A 527 -0.94 -18.36 -1.20
CA SER A 527 -2.29 -18.95 -1.17
C SER A 527 -2.78 -19.21 0.26
N PRO A 528 -4.00 -18.75 0.65
CA PRO A 528 -4.59 -19.01 1.96
C PRO A 528 -5.10 -20.46 2.11
N GLU A 529 -5.00 -21.25 1.05
CA GLU A 529 -5.36 -22.67 1.07
C GLU A 529 -4.24 -23.55 1.63
N ASP A 530 -3.00 -23.04 1.65
CA ASP A 530 -1.88 -23.66 2.36
C ASP A 530 -1.95 -23.31 3.86
N PRO A 531 -2.08 -24.31 4.76
CA PRO A 531 -2.13 -24.07 6.20
C PRO A 531 -0.93 -23.32 6.77
N ALA A 532 0.27 -23.47 6.19
CA ALA A 532 1.47 -22.77 6.64
C ALA A 532 1.41 -21.28 6.28
N VAL A 533 1.01 -20.95 5.05
CA VAL A 533 0.84 -19.56 4.60
C VAL A 533 -0.28 -18.87 5.38
N MET A 534 -1.41 -19.56 5.57
CA MET A 534 -2.52 -19.02 6.36
C MET A 534 -2.12 -18.81 7.83
N TRP A 535 -1.22 -19.64 8.39
CA TRP A 535 -0.67 -19.43 9.73
C TRP A 535 0.22 -18.18 9.77
N GLN A 536 1.08 -17.99 8.76
CA GLN A 536 1.89 -16.77 8.66
C GLN A 536 1.00 -15.51 8.56
N PHE A 537 -0.06 -15.55 7.77
CA PHE A 537 -1.03 -14.46 7.66
C PHE A 537 -1.72 -14.17 9.00
N ALA A 538 -2.20 -15.21 9.69
CA ALA A 538 -2.88 -15.06 10.98
C ALA A 538 -1.96 -14.48 12.06
N GLU A 539 -0.71 -14.94 12.14
CA GLU A 539 0.28 -14.45 13.11
C GLU A 539 0.73 -13.02 12.80
N ALA A 540 0.94 -12.67 11.53
CA ALA A 540 1.29 -11.31 11.13
C ALA A 540 0.16 -10.31 11.43
N THR A 541 -1.09 -10.67 11.10
CA THR A 541 -2.28 -9.86 11.44
C THR A 541 -2.39 -9.67 12.95
N ARG A 542 -2.15 -10.73 13.73
CA ARG A 542 -2.16 -10.66 15.20
C ARG A 542 -1.06 -9.73 15.73
N GLY A 543 0.17 -9.87 15.20
CA GLY A 543 1.33 -9.05 15.58
C GLY A 543 1.08 -7.57 15.32
N LEU A 544 0.55 -7.25 14.14
CA LEU A 544 0.20 -5.88 13.78
C LEU A 544 -0.91 -5.31 14.68
N ALA A 545 -1.98 -6.06 14.93
CA ALA A 545 -3.08 -5.62 15.79
C ALA A 545 -2.64 -5.39 17.24
N ASP A 546 -1.81 -6.28 17.79
CA ASP A 546 -1.23 -6.13 19.13
C ASP A 546 -0.28 -4.92 19.20
N GLY A 547 0.54 -4.72 18.16
CA GLY A 547 1.47 -3.61 18.10
C GLY A 547 0.78 -2.24 17.99
N CYS A 548 -0.28 -2.16 17.18
CA CYS A 548 -1.13 -0.96 17.07
C CYS A 548 -1.77 -0.58 18.40
N LEU A 549 -2.24 -1.59 19.15
CA LEU A 549 -2.81 -1.39 20.48
C LEU A 549 -1.78 -0.83 21.47
N GLU A 550 -0.54 -1.34 21.44
CA GLU A 550 0.54 -0.91 22.34
C GLU A 550 1.07 0.50 22.01
N LEU A 551 1.33 0.78 20.73
CA LEU A 551 1.81 2.09 20.28
C LEU A 551 0.74 3.18 20.30
N GLY A 552 -0.54 2.79 20.31
CA GLY A 552 -1.67 3.73 20.30
C GLY A 552 -2.01 4.26 18.91
N THR A 553 -1.66 3.51 17.85
CA THR A 553 -1.84 3.90 16.45
C THR A 553 -2.88 2.99 15.79
N PRO A 554 -4.14 3.44 15.59
CA PRO A 554 -5.19 2.62 15.02
C PRO A 554 -4.96 2.36 13.54
N VAL A 555 -5.49 1.23 13.06
CA VAL A 555 -5.62 0.93 11.63
C VAL A 555 -6.84 1.67 11.09
N THR A 556 -6.64 2.54 10.10
CA THR A 556 -7.71 3.32 9.46
C THR A 556 -8.34 2.59 8.29
N GLY A 557 -7.58 1.69 7.65
CA GLY A 557 -7.98 0.89 6.50
C GLY A 557 -6.78 0.10 5.98
N GLY A 558 -6.96 -0.63 4.90
CA GLY A 558 -5.87 -1.39 4.29
C GLY A 558 -6.33 -2.23 3.12
N ASN A 559 -5.42 -3.09 2.66
CA ASN A 559 -5.65 -4.00 1.55
C ASN A 559 -5.06 -5.38 1.87
N VAL A 560 -5.64 -6.44 1.30
CA VAL A 560 -5.10 -7.79 1.40
C VAL A 560 -4.93 -8.38 0.00
N SER A 561 -3.69 -8.74 -0.31
CA SER A 561 -3.33 -9.46 -1.53
C SER A 561 -2.91 -10.88 -1.18
N LEU A 562 -3.77 -11.85 -1.49
CA LEU A 562 -3.49 -13.27 -1.35
C LEU A 562 -3.12 -13.89 -2.71
N TYR A 563 -2.72 -15.15 -2.71
CA TYR A 563 -2.35 -15.89 -3.93
C TYR A 563 -1.12 -15.34 -4.66
N ASN A 564 -0.23 -14.61 -3.97
CA ASN A 564 1.08 -14.20 -4.49
C ASN A 564 2.05 -15.40 -4.47
N GLN A 565 1.86 -16.32 -5.40
CA GLN A 565 2.57 -17.60 -5.47
C GLN A 565 2.59 -18.15 -6.90
N THR A 566 3.71 -18.78 -7.27
CA THR A 566 3.85 -19.48 -8.55
C THR A 566 4.20 -20.94 -8.30
N GLY A 567 3.36 -21.87 -8.78
CA GLY A 567 3.43 -23.28 -8.36
C GLY A 567 3.34 -23.40 -6.84
N ASP A 568 4.29 -24.09 -6.21
CA ASP A 568 4.36 -24.27 -4.75
C ASP A 568 5.18 -23.18 -4.04
N ALA A 569 5.75 -22.21 -4.78
CA ALA A 569 6.64 -21.20 -4.24
C ALA A 569 5.89 -19.89 -3.93
N ALA A 570 5.52 -19.72 -2.66
CA ALA A 570 4.99 -18.46 -2.14
C ALA A 570 6.09 -17.41 -1.97
N ILE A 571 5.73 -16.13 -2.11
CA ILE A 571 6.56 -15.01 -1.65
C ILE A 571 6.84 -15.13 -0.15
N HIS A 572 7.81 -14.35 0.35
CA HIS A 572 7.87 -14.12 1.78
C HIS A 572 6.61 -13.37 2.26
N PRO A 573 6.07 -13.70 3.45
CA PRO A 573 4.97 -12.92 4.03
C PRO A 573 5.41 -11.46 4.14
N THR A 574 4.67 -10.54 3.52
CA THR A 574 5.09 -9.14 3.40
C THR A 574 3.95 -8.22 3.87
N PRO A 575 3.78 -8.06 5.19
CA PRO A 575 2.89 -7.06 5.76
C PRO A 575 3.52 -5.68 5.60
N VAL A 576 3.07 -4.93 4.60
CA VAL A 576 3.53 -3.55 4.38
C VAL A 576 2.72 -2.64 5.27
N VAL A 577 3.38 -1.83 6.09
CA VAL A 577 2.74 -0.90 7.02
C VAL A 577 3.07 0.52 6.60
N ALA A 578 2.04 1.33 6.36
CA ALA A 578 2.15 2.75 6.14
C ALA A 578 1.74 3.50 7.42
N VAL A 579 2.62 4.33 7.96
CA VAL A 579 2.32 5.16 9.14
C VAL A 579 2.17 6.60 8.71
N LEU A 580 1.01 7.21 8.99
CA LEU A 580 0.79 8.63 8.84
C LEU A 580 1.23 9.36 10.12
N GLY A 581 1.96 10.46 9.97
CA GLY A 581 2.29 11.39 11.04
C GLY A 581 1.87 12.83 10.76
N VAL A 582 1.85 13.63 11.81
CA VAL A 582 1.56 15.07 11.76
C VAL A 582 2.67 15.89 12.40
N ILE A 583 2.96 17.04 11.81
CA ILE A 583 3.84 18.06 12.40
C ILE A 583 3.11 19.41 12.37
N ASP A 584 3.09 20.09 13.50
CA ASP A 584 2.38 21.36 13.67
C ASP A 584 3.08 22.54 12.98
N ASP A 585 4.39 22.43 12.71
CA ASP A 585 5.13 23.37 11.85
C ASP A 585 6.27 22.64 11.12
N VAL A 586 6.15 22.51 9.80
CA VAL A 586 7.14 21.85 8.93
C VAL A 586 8.54 22.48 8.96
N ASN A 587 8.68 23.73 9.42
CA ASN A 587 9.99 24.37 9.53
C ASN A 587 10.88 23.74 10.61
N ARG A 588 10.30 22.94 11.52
CA ARG A 588 11.02 22.20 12.56
C ARG A 588 11.34 20.75 12.21
N ARG A 589 11.04 20.33 10.98
CA ARG A 589 11.42 19.01 10.47
C ARG A 589 12.88 18.68 10.74
N THR A 590 13.18 17.41 10.94
CA THR A 590 14.55 16.91 11.08
C THR A 590 14.94 16.15 9.80
N PRO A 591 15.97 16.59 9.06
CA PRO A 591 16.50 15.85 7.92
C PRO A 591 17.50 14.75 8.36
N MET A 592 17.83 13.82 7.46
CA MET A 592 18.84 12.79 7.71
C MET A 592 20.30 13.28 7.55
N ALA A 593 20.48 14.43 6.90
CA ALA A 593 21.77 14.87 6.37
C ALA A 593 22.73 15.39 7.44
N PHE A 594 23.96 14.86 7.51
CA PHE A 594 25.03 15.44 8.32
C PHE A 594 25.66 16.64 7.61
N ALA A 595 25.04 17.81 7.74
CA ALA A 595 25.42 19.01 6.98
C ALA A 595 26.55 19.85 7.62
N GLU A 596 26.69 19.80 8.95
CA GLU A 596 27.54 20.72 9.69
C GLU A 596 28.69 20.01 10.40
N GLU A 597 29.93 20.43 10.11
CA GLU A 597 31.13 19.88 10.75
C GLU A 597 31.22 20.21 12.24
N GLY A 598 31.81 19.30 13.00
CA GLY A 598 32.04 19.46 14.43
C GLY A 598 30.84 19.14 15.32
N GLN A 599 29.68 18.83 14.72
CA GLN A 599 28.51 18.30 15.43
C GLN A 599 28.78 16.92 15.99
N LEU A 600 28.16 16.64 17.13
CA LEU A 600 28.37 15.41 17.87
C LEU A 600 27.40 14.35 17.38
N LEU A 601 27.91 13.14 17.13
CA LEU A 601 27.10 12.00 16.75
C LEU A 601 26.74 11.18 17.99
N TYR A 602 25.44 10.97 18.19
CA TYR A 602 24.90 10.17 19.27
C TYR A 602 24.05 9.02 18.71
N LEU A 603 24.26 7.82 19.25
CA LEU A 603 23.44 6.65 19.01
C LEU A 603 22.43 6.52 20.13
N LEU A 604 21.16 6.48 19.78
CA LEU A 604 20.04 6.24 20.69
C LEU A 604 19.69 4.74 20.67
N GLY A 605 19.34 4.20 21.83
CA GLY A 605 18.93 2.80 22.00
C GLY A 605 20.08 1.83 22.22
N ASP A 606 19.74 0.53 22.30
CA ASP A 606 20.67 -0.54 22.68
C ASP A 606 21.09 -1.37 21.46
N THR A 607 22.40 -1.55 21.27
CA THR A 607 22.94 -2.44 20.24
C THR A 607 23.14 -3.85 20.79
N ARG A 608 22.47 -4.83 20.20
CA ARG A 608 22.61 -6.27 20.51
C ARG A 608 23.21 -7.01 19.32
N GLU A 609 23.68 -8.24 19.55
CA GLU A 609 24.15 -9.13 18.50
C GLU A 609 22.96 -9.83 17.82
N GLU A 610 22.23 -9.07 17.03
CA GLU A 610 21.02 -9.48 16.32
C GLU A 610 21.27 -9.37 14.81
N LEU A 611 21.61 -10.50 14.17
CA LEU A 611 21.97 -10.59 12.75
C LEU A 611 21.01 -11.47 11.94
N GLY A 612 20.01 -12.09 12.59
CA GLY A 612 19.07 -12.99 11.95
C GLY A 612 18.23 -12.24 10.92
N GLY A 613 18.32 -12.67 9.66
CA GLY A 613 17.61 -12.03 8.54
C GLY A 613 18.29 -10.78 7.99
N SER A 614 19.40 -10.33 8.57
CA SER A 614 20.02 -9.04 8.27
C SER A 614 20.51 -8.87 6.83
N ALA A 615 20.64 -7.61 6.42
CA ALA A 615 21.26 -7.24 5.15
C ALA A 615 22.71 -7.75 5.07
N TRP A 616 23.46 -7.71 6.18
CA TRP A 616 24.80 -8.30 6.24
C TRP A 616 24.78 -9.82 5.96
N SER A 617 23.89 -10.58 6.62
CA SER A 617 23.83 -12.03 6.41
C SER A 617 23.41 -12.38 4.98
N GLN A 618 22.52 -11.58 4.39
CA GLN A 618 22.13 -11.72 2.99
C GLN A 618 23.31 -11.42 2.04
N VAL A 619 23.91 -10.24 2.15
CA VAL A 619 24.89 -9.75 1.16
C VAL A 619 26.21 -10.50 1.25
N VAL A 620 26.68 -10.82 2.46
CA VAL A 620 27.98 -11.45 2.66
C VAL A 620 27.90 -12.96 2.49
N HIS A 621 26.81 -13.59 2.95
CA HIS A 621 26.69 -15.04 3.07
C HIS A 621 25.54 -15.68 2.28
N ASP A 622 24.68 -14.89 1.62
CA ASP A 622 23.44 -15.38 0.99
C ASP A 622 22.58 -16.20 1.96
N HIS A 623 22.50 -15.73 3.22
CA HIS A 623 21.91 -16.47 4.33
C HIS A 623 20.58 -15.88 4.78
N LEU A 624 19.59 -16.74 5.02
CA LEU A 624 18.34 -16.42 5.72
C LEU A 624 18.06 -17.49 6.79
N GLY A 625 18.21 -17.11 8.05
CA GLY A 625 17.99 -17.98 9.20
C GLY A 625 18.18 -17.21 10.52
N GLY A 626 17.84 -17.86 11.63
CA GLY A 626 17.84 -17.24 12.95
C GLY A 626 16.49 -16.64 13.33
N VAL A 627 16.49 -15.77 14.33
CA VAL A 627 15.32 -14.98 14.74
C VAL A 627 15.52 -13.52 14.35
N PRO A 628 14.45 -12.81 13.96
CA PRO A 628 14.57 -11.38 13.64
C PRO A 628 14.92 -10.58 14.91
N PRO A 629 15.37 -9.32 14.76
CA PRO A 629 15.67 -8.45 15.90
C PRO A 629 14.50 -8.35 16.89
N ARG A 630 14.80 -8.28 18.19
CA ARG A 630 13.75 -8.17 19.18
C ARG A 630 13.15 -6.76 19.18
N VAL A 631 11.86 -6.68 18.89
CA VAL A 631 11.05 -5.46 19.03
C VAL A 631 10.66 -5.22 20.49
N ASP A 632 10.74 -3.96 20.93
CA ASP A 632 10.24 -3.46 22.21
C ASP A 632 9.48 -2.16 21.92
N LEU A 633 8.16 -2.26 21.76
CA LEU A 633 7.32 -1.14 21.32
C LEU A 633 7.24 -0.02 22.37
N GLY A 634 7.38 -0.34 23.65
CA GLY A 634 7.54 0.65 24.71
C GLY A 634 8.82 1.48 24.54
N ARG A 635 9.92 0.85 24.14
CA ARG A 635 11.17 1.56 23.79
C ARG A 635 11.05 2.37 22.50
N GLU A 636 10.35 1.85 21.48
CA GLU A 636 10.08 2.59 20.24
C GLU A 636 9.30 3.88 20.50
N LYS A 637 8.24 3.78 21.30
CA LYS A 637 7.46 4.95 21.71
C LYS A 637 8.31 5.99 22.45
N LEU A 638 9.16 5.54 23.36
CA LEU A 638 10.06 6.41 24.10
C LEU A 638 11.08 7.12 23.18
N LEU A 639 11.63 6.39 22.21
CA LEU A 639 12.52 6.93 21.19
C LEU A 639 11.81 8.02 20.38
N ALA A 640 10.62 7.73 19.87
CA ALA A 640 9.82 8.68 19.11
C ALA A 640 9.51 9.95 19.91
N GLU A 641 9.08 9.81 21.17
CA GLU A 641 8.80 10.96 22.05
C GLU A 641 10.04 11.85 22.25
N ILE A 642 11.24 11.27 22.29
CA ILE A 642 12.51 12.00 22.37
C ILE A 642 12.83 12.71 21.05
N LEU A 643 12.73 12.03 19.91
CA LEU A 643 13.00 12.61 18.58
C LEU A 643 12.06 13.78 18.28
N ILE A 644 10.76 13.62 18.53
CA ILE A 644 9.75 14.66 18.37
C ILE A 644 10.04 15.85 19.30
N SER A 645 10.40 15.60 20.56
CA SER A 645 10.74 16.70 21.49
C SER A 645 12.02 17.42 21.09
N ALA A 646 13.04 16.67 20.63
CA ALA A 646 14.31 17.23 20.20
C ALA A 646 14.15 18.11 18.96
N SER A 647 13.36 17.66 17.97
CA SER A 647 12.95 18.46 16.80
C SER A 647 12.22 19.74 17.22
N ARG A 648 11.18 19.60 18.06
CA ARG A 648 10.36 20.71 18.54
C ARG A 648 11.18 21.81 19.22
N ASP A 649 12.17 21.40 20.02
CA ASP A 649 12.97 22.30 20.86
C ASP A 649 14.31 22.70 20.21
N GLY A 650 14.56 22.28 18.96
CA GLY A 650 15.76 22.61 18.17
C GLY A 650 17.06 22.04 18.76
N MET A 651 17.00 20.83 19.33
CA MET A 651 18.16 20.19 19.98
C MET A 651 19.02 19.37 19.03
N ILE A 652 18.46 18.92 17.89
CA ILE A 652 19.12 18.08 16.90
C ILE A 652 19.00 18.74 15.54
N ASP A 653 20.04 18.60 14.71
CA ASP A 653 20.06 19.14 13.35
C ASP A 653 19.86 18.04 12.30
N ALA A 654 20.14 16.79 12.68
CA ALA A 654 19.85 15.63 11.85
C ALA A 654 19.50 14.42 12.70
N ALA A 655 18.67 13.54 12.15
CA ALA A 655 18.35 12.24 12.70
C ALA A 655 18.12 11.26 11.55
N HIS A 656 18.54 10.01 11.74
CA HIS A 656 18.31 8.94 10.79
C HIS A 656 18.09 7.64 11.57
N ASP A 657 17.10 6.86 11.15
CA ASP A 657 16.78 5.57 11.76
C ASP A 657 17.91 4.55 11.54
N LEU A 658 17.90 3.46 12.33
CA LEU A 658 18.77 2.31 12.10
C LEU A 658 17.90 1.11 11.73
N SER A 659 17.89 0.81 10.44
CA SER A 659 17.12 -0.24 9.76
C SER A 659 18.08 -1.26 9.13
N ASP A 660 17.79 -1.72 7.91
CA ASP A 660 18.61 -2.65 7.15
C ASP A 660 20.06 -2.14 7.02
N GLY A 661 21.04 -3.01 7.23
CA GLY A 661 22.46 -2.67 7.16
C GLY A 661 23.04 -2.01 8.42
N GLY A 662 22.19 -1.61 9.37
CA GLY A 662 22.59 -1.12 10.68
C GLY A 662 23.25 0.26 10.66
N LEU A 663 24.05 0.56 11.69
CA LEU A 663 24.62 1.88 11.91
C LEU A 663 25.49 2.36 10.74
N ILE A 664 26.27 1.47 10.13
CA ILE A 664 27.18 1.87 9.07
C ILE A 664 26.45 2.33 7.80
N GLN A 665 25.30 1.72 7.51
CA GLN A 665 24.46 2.16 6.40
C GLN A 665 23.91 3.56 6.69
N ALA A 666 23.27 3.75 7.85
CA ALA A 666 22.71 5.03 8.25
C ALA A 666 23.76 6.17 8.22
N VAL A 667 24.95 5.95 8.80
CA VAL A 667 26.02 6.95 8.76
C VAL A 667 26.50 7.20 7.33
N THR A 668 26.57 6.18 6.48
CA THR A 668 26.94 6.33 5.07
C THR A 668 25.93 7.22 4.33
N GLU A 669 24.64 6.94 4.46
CA GLU A 669 23.58 7.71 3.81
C GLU A 669 23.56 9.17 4.31
N SER A 670 23.60 9.39 5.63
CA SER A 670 23.65 10.73 6.23
C SER A 670 24.89 11.53 5.79
N CYS A 671 26.07 10.90 5.73
CA CYS A 671 27.31 11.52 5.27
C CYS A 671 27.27 11.84 3.77
N LEU A 672 26.77 10.93 2.93
CA LEU A 672 26.68 11.14 1.49
C LEU A 672 25.67 12.24 1.14
N ARG A 673 24.57 12.31 1.89
CA ARG A 673 23.53 13.34 1.76
C ARG A 673 24.02 14.71 2.21
N GLY A 674 24.72 14.77 3.34
CA GLY A 674 25.28 16.02 3.89
C GLY A 674 26.58 16.47 3.23
N GLY A 675 27.27 15.58 2.51
CA GLY A 675 28.56 15.86 1.89
C GLY A 675 29.71 16.00 2.89
N LYS A 676 29.55 15.48 4.12
CA LYS A 676 30.52 15.56 5.23
C LYS A 676 30.79 14.18 5.79
N GLY A 677 32.06 13.93 6.12
CA GLY A 677 32.51 12.68 6.72
C GLY A 677 32.11 12.56 8.19
N ALA A 678 32.51 11.45 8.80
CA ALA A 678 32.28 11.20 10.22
C ALA A 678 33.45 10.41 10.81
N ARG A 679 33.87 10.80 12.01
CA ARG A 679 34.77 9.98 12.83
C ARG A 679 33.97 9.27 13.89
N LEU A 680 33.94 7.94 13.82
CA LEU A 680 33.24 7.05 14.73
C LEU A 680 34.19 6.40 15.74
N ILE A 681 33.69 6.23 16.95
CA ILE A 681 34.36 5.57 18.06
C ILE A 681 33.47 4.40 18.49
N VAL A 682 34.04 3.19 18.44
CA VAL A 682 33.35 1.98 18.89
C VAL A 682 33.17 2.04 20.41
N PRO A 683 31.94 1.94 20.94
CA PRO A 683 31.70 1.94 22.38
C PRO A 683 32.38 0.76 23.09
N ASP A 684 32.83 0.99 24.33
CA ASP A 684 33.42 -0.06 25.16
C ASP A 684 32.46 -1.25 25.31
N GLY A 685 32.97 -2.47 25.10
CA GLY A 685 32.21 -3.71 25.23
C GLY A 685 31.49 -4.18 23.96
N LEU A 686 31.49 -3.39 22.89
CA LEU A 686 31.05 -3.82 21.56
C LEU A 686 32.24 -4.14 20.67
N SER A 687 32.09 -5.14 19.79
CA SER A 687 33.01 -5.30 18.67
C SER A 687 32.69 -4.28 17.58
N ALA A 688 33.69 -3.84 16.80
CA ALA A 688 33.46 -2.96 15.66
C ALA A 688 32.42 -3.57 14.69
N PHE A 689 32.48 -4.88 14.45
CA PHE A 689 31.51 -5.59 13.63
C PHE A 689 30.07 -5.46 14.16
N THR A 690 29.82 -5.80 15.42
CA THR A 690 28.48 -5.71 16.03
C THR A 690 27.98 -4.27 16.06
N PHE A 691 28.87 -3.32 16.34
CA PHE A 691 28.56 -1.89 16.35
C PHE A 691 28.08 -1.37 14.99
N LEU A 692 28.72 -1.82 13.90
CA LEU A 692 28.42 -1.37 12.55
C LEU A 692 27.21 -2.06 11.91
N PHE A 693 27.11 -3.39 12.03
CA PHE A 693 26.18 -4.22 11.23
C PHE A 693 24.96 -4.74 11.98
N SER A 694 24.88 -4.56 13.30
CA SER A 694 23.68 -4.98 14.04
C SER A 694 22.46 -4.21 13.56
N GLU A 695 21.34 -4.91 13.42
CA GLU A 695 20.03 -4.36 13.03
C GLU A 695 19.04 -4.39 14.22
N SER A 696 19.53 -4.29 15.46
CA SER A 696 18.68 -4.10 16.63
C SER A 696 17.66 -2.98 16.42
N ALA A 697 16.39 -3.27 16.69
CA ALA A 697 15.28 -2.31 16.62
C ALA A 697 15.39 -1.24 17.73
N GLY A 698 14.62 -0.15 17.60
CA GLY A 698 14.56 0.91 18.62
C GLY A 698 15.78 1.81 18.68
N ARG A 699 16.43 2.03 17.53
CA ARG A 699 17.65 2.86 17.42
C ARG A 699 17.56 3.92 16.33
N ALA A 700 18.25 5.03 16.57
CA ALA A 700 18.48 6.11 15.62
C ALA A 700 19.84 6.75 15.89
N VAL A 701 20.47 7.32 14.87
CA VAL A 701 21.65 8.17 15.00
C VAL A 701 21.23 9.63 14.82
N VAL A 702 21.75 10.52 15.67
CA VAL A 702 21.46 11.95 15.60
C VAL A 702 22.74 12.77 15.55
N SER A 703 22.68 13.89 14.85
CA SER A 703 23.70 14.93 14.86
C SER A 703 23.25 16.11 15.71
N ILE A 704 24.09 16.49 16.67
CA ILE A 704 23.75 17.45 17.73
C ILE A 704 24.74 18.61 17.72
N PRO A 705 24.27 19.88 17.72
CA PRO A 705 25.12 21.02 18.00
C PRO A 705 25.79 20.90 19.37
N ARG A 706 27.08 21.24 19.48
CA ARG A 706 27.81 21.15 20.76
C ARG A 706 27.16 21.95 21.90
N SER A 707 26.43 23.02 21.58
CA SER A 707 25.68 23.82 22.56
C SER A 707 24.50 23.07 23.18
N GLU A 708 23.95 22.07 22.49
CA GLU A 708 22.77 21.32 22.90
C GLU A 708 23.10 20.00 23.59
N GLU A 709 24.38 19.57 23.59
CA GLU A 709 24.84 18.29 24.15
C GLU A 709 24.32 18.03 25.57
N LEU A 710 24.42 19.01 26.46
CA LEU A 710 23.98 18.87 27.85
C LEU A 710 22.46 18.71 27.95
N ARG A 711 21.71 19.57 27.24
CA ARG A 711 20.23 19.56 27.25
C ARG A 711 19.69 18.25 26.70
N PHE A 712 20.28 17.75 25.62
CA PHE A 712 19.88 16.50 24.99
C PHE A 712 20.14 15.30 25.91
N ASN A 713 21.34 15.19 26.47
CA ASN A 713 21.69 14.11 27.40
C ASN A 713 20.82 14.13 28.67
N ASP A 714 20.54 15.31 29.22
CA ASP A 714 19.65 15.45 30.38
C ASP A 714 18.22 14.98 30.06
N MET A 715 17.70 15.30 28.87
CA MET A 715 16.39 14.83 28.42
C MET A 715 16.35 13.30 28.27
N CYS A 716 17.33 12.71 27.57
CA CYS A 716 17.41 11.27 27.37
C CYS A 716 17.57 10.53 28.72
N GLY A 717 18.44 11.03 29.60
CA GLY A 717 18.67 10.48 30.94
C GLY A 717 17.42 10.56 31.83
N ALA A 718 16.72 11.69 31.83
CA ALA A 718 15.48 11.86 32.61
C ALA A 718 14.35 10.93 32.16
N ARG A 719 14.31 10.59 30.86
CA ARG A 719 13.33 9.68 30.27
C ARG A 719 13.79 8.22 30.24
N GLY A 720 15.04 7.94 30.59
CA GLY A 720 15.59 6.60 30.68
C GLY A 720 15.90 5.93 29.33
N LEU A 721 16.12 6.71 28.27
CA LEU A 721 16.57 6.19 26.98
C LEU A 721 18.11 6.09 26.96
N PRO A 722 18.70 4.92 26.68
CA PRO A 722 20.13 4.79 26.46
C PRO A 722 20.59 5.68 25.31
N VAL A 723 21.66 6.43 25.55
CA VAL A 723 22.28 7.29 24.53
C VAL A 723 23.79 7.22 24.70
N THR A 724 24.50 7.03 23.60
CA THR A 724 25.96 6.92 23.58
C THR A 724 26.53 7.89 22.57
N ARG A 725 27.50 8.70 22.97
CA ARG A 725 28.28 9.49 22.02
C ARG A 725 29.16 8.54 21.21
N ILE A 726 28.94 8.49 19.90
CA ILE A 726 29.64 7.58 19.00
C ILE A 726 30.60 8.29 18.06
N GLY A 727 30.62 9.63 18.03
CA GLY A 727 31.51 10.30 17.10
C GLY A 727 31.29 11.79 16.94
N VAL A 728 31.74 12.28 15.80
CA VAL A 728 31.63 13.68 15.35
C VAL A 728 31.57 13.70 13.83
N VAL A 729 30.78 14.62 13.27
CA VAL A 729 30.80 14.94 11.83
C VAL A 729 32.12 15.65 11.52
N ASP A 730 32.97 15.08 10.68
CA ASP A 730 34.34 15.57 10.45
C ASP A 730 34.91 15.05 9.12
N GLY A 731 35.62 15.91 8.39
CA GLY A 731 36.38 15.55 7.19
C GLY A 731 35.55 15.12 5.98
N GLU A 732 36.18 14.34 5.08
CA GLU A 732 35.61 13.84 3.82
C GLU A 732 35.66 12.29 3.73
N GLU A 733 35.74 11.65 4.90
CA GLU A 733 35.82 10.20 5.04
C GLU A 733 34.98 9.72 6.22
N ILE A 734 34.53 8.47 6.16
CA ILE A 734 33.99 7.76 7.33
C ILE A 734 35.15 7.00 7.94
N GLU A 735 35.65 7.50 9.06
CA GLU A 735 36.73 6.89 9.85
C GLU A 735 36.11 6.12 11.03
N VAL A 736 36.33 4.80 11.09
CA VAL A 736 36.07 4.01 12.30
C VAL A 736 37.40 3.90 13.06
N GLN A 737 37.52 4.63 14.16
CA GLN A 737 38.79 4.83 14.83
C GLN A 737 39.45 3.51 15.25
N GLY A 738 40.69 3.30 14.83
CA GLY A 738 41.46 2.08 15.12
C GLY A 738 41.19 0.91 14.19
N GLU A 739 40.20 1.03 13.28
CA GLU A 739 39.81 -0.01 12.34
C GLU A 739 40.18 0.40 10.90
N PHE A 740 39.39 1.28 10.27
CA PHE A 740 39.57 1.66 8.88
C PHE A 740 39.03 3.06 8.57
N SER A 741 39.35 3.57 7.38
CA SER A 741 38.71 4.74 6.79
C SER A 741 38.25 4.45 5.36
N ILE A 742 37.13 5.08 4.95
CA ILE A 742 36.62 5.05 3.57
C ILE A 742 36.27 6.48 3.15
N ALA A 743 36.85 6.92 2.03
CA ALA A 743 36.55 8.24 1.49
C ALA A 743 35.10 8.32 0.98
N LEU A 744 34.45 9.48 1.16
CA LEU A 744 33.08 9.68 0.66
C LEU A 744 32.99 9.53 -0.86
N SER A 745 34.04 9.84 -1.61
CA SER A 745 34.07 9.65 -3.05
C SER A 745 34.00 8.17 -3.46
N GLU A 746 34.61 7.29 -2.67
CA GLU A 746 34.56 5.84 -2.87
C GLU A 746 33.19 5.28 -2.48
N LEU A 747 32.66 5.68 -1.32
CA LEU A 747 31.30 5.30 -0.89
C LEU A 747 30.25 5.77 -1.89
N ARG A 748 30.36 7.00 -2.38
CA ARG A 748 29.45 7.55 -3.40
C ARG A 748 29.46 6.70 -4.66
N SER A 749 30.66 6.35 -5.14
CA SER A 749 30.81 5.51 -6.32
C SER A 749 30.19 4.12 -6.10
N ALA A 750 30.36 3.54 -4.92
CA ALA A 750 29.82 2.23 -4.58
C ALA A 750 28.28 2.26 -4.44
N HIS A 751 27.75 3.30 -3.77
CA HIS A 751 26.34 3.46 -3.45
C HIS A 751 25.49 3.89 -4.66
N GLU A 752 25.98 4.80 -5.51
CA GLU A 752 25.17 5.39 -6.59
C GLU A 752 25.25 4.61 -7.90
N ALA A 753 26.30 3.79 -8.12
CA ALA A 753 26.50 3.11 -9.40
C ALA A 753 25.71 1.81 -9.58
N THR A 754 25.35 1.12 -8.48
CA THR A 754 24.82 -0.25 -8.53
C THR A 754 23.52 -0.36 -9.32
N VAL A 755 22.48 0.38 -8.96
CA VAL A 755 21.17 0.29 -9.63
C VAL A 755 21.26 0.74 -11.09
N PRO A 756 21.85 1.90 -11.43
CA PRO A 756 22.06 2.26 -12.83
C PRO A 756 22.80 1.19 -13.65
N ALA A 757 23.84 0.56 -13.11
CA ALA A 757 24.60 -0.48 -13.83
C ALA A 757 23.79 -1.75 -14.09
N LEU A 758 22.83 -2.09 -13.22
CA LEU A 758 21.95 -3.25 -13.41
C LEU A 758 20.93 -3.04 -14.54
N PHE A 759 20.52 -1.80 -14.79
CA PHE A 759 19.47 -1.43 -15.74
C PHE A 759 19.95 -0.56 -16.92
N ALA A 760 21.27 -0.49 -17.13
CA ALA A 760 21.92 0.21 -18.24
C ALA A 760 21.77 -0.51 -19.60
#